data_AF-A0A7V8RIV9-F1
#
_entry.id   AF-A0A7V8RIV9-F1
#
_cell.length_a   1.000
_cell.length_b   1.000
_cell.length_c   1.000
_cell.angle_alpha   90.00
_cell.angle_beta   90.00
_cell.angle_gamma   90.00
#
_symmetry.space_group_name_H-M   'P 1'
#
loop_
_entity.id
_entity.type
_entity.pdbx_description
1 polymer ?
#
loop_
_entity_poly.entity_id
_entity_poly.type
_entity_poly.pdbx_seq_one_letter_code
_entity_poly.pdbx_strand_id
1 'polypeptide(L)'
;MPSRMLLSIGCDVYQHMDSLNGAVLDAEAIHLELSQGEHNRIKSEDACLLRSPTTAQLVDALGAIQDRYSELESLTIFFAGHGGESNGSYYLCLADTREDRLSTTGYPLSRLFEFLNELKAAHCNIIIDACNAGGMVADLHSLLKPAVIGRSNTFGVSLFISSAADQYATENAQGGYATNGILKVLRGEIDTGVRRDFLDLLDIGKPAARYVAEMTGNAQMPSVWGVNLYGHMPLFANPHASGHAASSLLELTGISPTSPAGQAISEGAGSLYSLVHSSEFGLTTDMIFETLPKFVNRLVDMPGAAAVFVEGIWHSLEKQARDGTNTFRRVELSASCIALLLESSERDPISAAYLLRFGRELIDETERVLAGLAVTLSENRYALCRNGIPDLFYLPQRIARILGWAGAALHIARELEKDGSSIRRALTDICGSLVDHYAAACAGMSEAEAPFWCAFLTATNADEMGGIGEVIVSTLLNALIENGGSLAKPHLEAKEVYPYLVARMEKDKKAMQAHASSPSEILALVLLISPRYELQHTVDVSLEYLDHESLSIFVPENHLEFSKPCIRNGINNVFQIGHKIWTVGDLIERWSEACVPQIYGASSIHRTETRIGAVCASLLFPDRVPWFLLADPISSTSGLGKGEVVGAS
;
A
#
# COMPACT_ATOMS: atom_id res chain seq x y z
N MET A 1 31.29 34.85 -4.21
CA MET A 1 30.04 34.22 -4.71
C MET A 1 28.89 35.15 -4.38
N PRO A 2 27.82 35.19 -5.19
CA PRO A 2 26.64 35.97 -4.84
C PRO A 2 26.13 35.46 -3.47
N SER A 3 25.97 36.36 -2.51
CA SER A 3 25.73 36.02 -1.09
C SER A 3 24.24 36.06 -0.80
N ARG A 4 23.74 35.07 -0.07
CA ARG A 4 22.33 34.91 0.32
C ARG A 4 22.24 34.99 1.82
N MET A 5 21.36 35.85 2.34
CA MET A 5 21.26 36.12 3.77
C MET A 5 19.89 35.71 4.31
N LEU A 6 19.85 35.11 5.50
CA LEU A 6 18.63 34.86 6.27
C LEU A 6 18.64 35.69 7.56
N LEU A 7 17.56 36.42 7.82
CA LEU A 7 17.25 37.01 9.12
C LEU A 7 15.95 36.38 9.64
N SER A 8 16.07 35.49 10.63
CA SER A 8 14.93 34.84 11.29
C SER A 8 14.66 35.50 12.63
N ILE A 9 13.41 35.91 12.88
CA ILE A 9 12.99 36.67 14.05
C ILE A 9 11.77 35.98 14.64
N GLY A 10 11.85 35.60 15.91
CA GLY A 10 10.72 35.05 16.66
C GLY A 10 10.56 35.80 17.98
N CYS A 11 9.36 36.28 18.30
CA CYS A 11 9.11 37.01 19.54
C CYS A 11 8.01 36.37 20.37
N ASP A 12 8.42 35.74 21.48
CA ASP A 12 7.53 35.10 22.46
C ASP A 12 7.35 35.94 23.70
N VAL A 13 8.42 36.60 24.16
CA VAL A 13 8.43 37.35 25.42
C VAL A 13 8.27 38.84 25.15
N TYR A 14 7.16 39.40 25.61
CA TYR A 14 6.84 40.82 25.50
C TYR A 14 6.81 41.47 26.89
N GLN A 15 7.28 42.72 26.99
CA GLN A 15 7.27 43.50 28.24
C GLN A 15 5.89 44.09 28.55
N HIS A 16 5.08 44.32 27.52
CA HIS A 16 3.83 45.08 27.61
C HIS A 16 2.66 44.42 26.86
N MET A 17 2.84 43.20 26.35
CA MET A 17 1.82 42.43 25.63
C MET A 17 1.82 41.00 26.17
N ASP A 18 0.78 40.22 25.82
CA ASP A 18 0.72 38.81 26.18
C ASP A 18 1.82 38.00 25.49
N SER A 19 2.42 37.08 26.24
CA SER A 19 3.47 36.21 25.71
C SER A 19 2.92 35.15 24.76
N LEU A 20 3.71 34.78 23.76
CA LEU A 20 3.49 33.65 22.86
C LEU A 20 4.41 32.50 23.24
N ASN A 21 4.12 31.29 22.78
CA ASN A 21 4.96 30.11 23.07
C ASN A 21 5.53 29.43 21.81
N GLY A 22 5.06 29.80 20.62
CA GLY A 22 5.46 29.18 19.34
C GLY A 22 6.38 30.02 18.47
N ALA A 23 6.48 31.34 18.68
CA ALA A 23 7.11 32.23 17.71
C ALA A 23 8.64 32.08 17.67
N VAL A 24 9.30 31.86 18.82
CA VAL A 24 10.74 31.56 18.84
C VAL A 24 11.02 30.18 18.24
N LEU A 25 10.16 29.19 18.53
CA LEU A 25 10.27 27.84 17.98
C LEU A 25 10.16 27.84 16.45
N ASP A 26 9.21 28.60 15.91
CA ASP A 26 9.00 28.76 14.48
C ASP A 26 10.23 29.39 13.80
N ALA A 27 10.77 30.46 14.40
CA ALA A 27 11.97 31.14 13.90
C ALA A 27 13.22 30.23 13.95
N GLU A 28 13.35 29.40 14.99
CA GLU A 28 14.40 28.40 15.10
C GLU A 28 14.27 27.31 14.04
N ALA A 29 13.05 26.81 13.81
CA ALA A 29 12.80 25.75 12.84
C ALA A 29 13.11 26.21 11.41
N ILE A 30 12.67 27.42 11.03
CA ILE A 30 12.98 28.01 9.72
C ILE A 30 14.47 28.32 9.58
N HIS A 31 15.11 28.83 10.64
CA HIS A 31 16.54 29.08 10.65
C HIS A 31 17.33 27.78 10.43
N LEU A 32 16.97 26.71 11.14
CA LEU A 32 17.59 25.40 11.01
C LEU A 32 17.44 24.85 9.58
N GLU A 33 16.20 24.81 9.06
CA GLU A 33 15.91 24.21 7.76
C GLU A 33 16.61 24.98 6.62
N LEU A 34 16.52 26.31 6.60
CA LEU A 34 17.07 27.13 5.52
C LEU A 34 18.59 27.31 5.58
N SER A 35 19.24 27.10 6.73
CA SER A 35 20.69 27.32 6.90
C SER A 35 21.53 26.08 7.19
N GLN A 36 20.91 24.98 7.63
CA GLN A 36 21.58 23.73 8.01
C GLN A 36 20.88 22.48 7.44
N GLY A 37 19.70 22.61 6.83
CA GLY A 37 19.00 21.49 6.18
C GLY A 37 19.77 20.91 5.00
N GLU A 38 19.49 19.66 4.64
CA GLU A 38 20.18 18.91 3.56
C GLU A 38 20.12 19.61 2.18
N HIS A 39 19.08 20.41 1.98
CA HIS A 39 18.77 21.12 0.74
C HIS A 39 18.95 22.65 0.85
N ASN A 40 19.65 23.11 1.90
CA ASN A 40 19.89 24.51 2.15
C ASN A 40 20.68 25.18 1.02
N ARG A 41 20.36 26.45 0.76
CA ARG A 41 21.15 27.30 -0.15
C ARG A 41 21.73 28.53 0.55
N ILE A 42 21.45 28.70 1.84
CA ILE A 42 21.98 29.77 2.69
C ILE A 42 22.98 29.14 3.63
N LYS A 43 24.18 29.72 3.72
CA LYS A 43 25.21 29.22 4.65
C LYS A 43 24.87 29.64 6.06
N SER A 44 25.27 28.84 7.04
CA SER A 44 25.06 29.17 8.46
C SER A 44 25.75 30.47 8.89
N GLU A 45 26.86 30.86 8.26
CA GLU A 45 27.55 32.15 8.51
C GLU A 45 26.74 33.36 8.03
N ASP A 46 25.83 33.17 7.09
CA ASP A 46 24.97 34.17 6.47
C ASP A 46 23.51 34.02 6.97
N ALA A 47 23.31 33.38 8.13
CA ALA A 47 22.02 33.24 8.77
C ALA A 47 22.06 33.82 10.19
N CYS A 48 21.17 34.76 10.49
CA CYS A 48 21.01 35.39 11.79
C CYS A 48 19.67 34.98 12.40
N LEU A 49 19.66 34.72 13.71
CA LEU A 49 18.46 34.39 14.47
C LEU A 49 18.32 35.33 15.68
N LEU A 50 17.21 36.03 15.76
CA LEU A 50 16.86 36.91 16.89
C LEU A 50 15.70 36.31 17.70
N ARG A 51 15.92 36.11 19.00
CA ARG A 51 14.94 35.54 19.93
C ARG A 51 14.40 36.62 20.86
N SER A 52 13.11 36.90 20.75
CA SER A 52 12.40 37.98 21.45
C SER A 52 13.20 39.30 21.50
N PRO A 53 13.63 39.82 20.33
CA PRO A 53 14.46 41.02 20.30
C PRO A 53 13.66 42.28 20.66
N THR A 54 14.34 43.31 21.14
CA THR A 54 13.82 44.67 21.21
C THR A 54 13.93 45.38 19.86
N THR A 55 13.23 46.50 19.71
CA THR A 55 13.30 47.35 18.52
C THR A 55 14.73 47.81 18.21
N ALA A 56 15.51 48.16 19.23
CA ALA A 56 16.91 48.51 19.07
C ALA A 56 17.76 47.35 18.51
N GLN A 57 17.57 46.14 19.03
CA GLN A 57 18.30 44.95 18.59
C GLN A 57 17.98 44.57 17.14
N LEU A 58 16.73 44.73 16.71
CA LEU A 58 16.37 44.53 15.31
C LEU A 58 17.07 45.55 14.40
N VAL A 59 17.07 46.84 14.79
CA VAL A 59 17.73 47.90 14.03
C VAL A 59 19.25 47.65 13.93
N ASP A 60 19.89 47.25 15.04
CA ASP A 60 21.32 46.92 15.05
C ASP A 60 21.63 45.73 14.14
N ALA A 61 20.78 44.69 14.13
CA ALA A 61 20.94 43.55 13.25
C ALA A 61 20.79 43.91 11.76
N LEU A 62 19.83 44.77 11.42
CA LEU A 62 19.65 45.29 10.06
C LEU A 62 20.86 46.14 9.64
N GLY A 63 21.37 47.01 10.52
CA GLY A 63 22.58 47.80 10.28
C GLY A 63 23.81 46.92 10.03
N ALA A 64 23.99 45.87 10.84
CA ALA A 64 25.07 44.91 10.66
C ALA A 64 25.00 44.16 9.30
N ILE A 65 23.79 43.93 8.76
CA ILE A 65 23.62 43.37 7.41
C ILE A 65 24.08 44.37 6.35
N GLN A 66 23.72 45.65 6.46
CA GLN A 66 24.16 46.70 5.53
C GLN A 66 25.68 46.90 5.56
N ASP A 67 26.30 46.85 6.75
CA ASP A 67 27.75 47.00 6.89
C ASP A 67 28.51 45.79 6.33
N ARG A 68 27.93 44.59 6.43
CA ARG A 68 28.56 43.34 5.99
C ARG A 68 28.48 43.12 4.49
N TYR A 69 27.42 43.57 3.82
CA TYR A 69 27.18 43.26 2.40
C TYR A 69 27.03 44.52 1.55
N SER A 70 27.93 44.68 0.59
CA SER A 70 27.81 45.74 -0.43
C SER A 70 26.74 45.43 -1.49
N GLU A 71 26.55 44.15 -1.83
CA GLU A 71 25.52 43.62 -2.74
C GLU A 71 25.12 42.19 -2.32
N LEU A 72 23.85 41.83 -2.50
CA LEU A 72 23.27 40.52 -2.15
C LEU A 72 22.53 39.90 -3.34
N GLU A 73 22.59 38.57 -3.44
CA GLU A 73 21.72 37.83 -4.37
C GLU A 73 20.30 37.82 -3.86
N SER A 74 20.12 37.43 -2.59
CA SER A 74 18.84 37.45 -1.93
C SER A 74 18.95 37.70 -0.44
N LEU A 75 17.94 38.39 0.10
CA LEU A 75 17.70 38.51 1.53
C LEU A 75 16.36 37.85 1.86
N THR A 76 16.37 36.91 2.78
CA THR A 76 15.16 36.28 3.32
C THR A 76 14.95 36.77 4.75
N ILE A 77 13.78 37.36 5.01
CA ILE A 77 13.36 37.77 6.35
C ILE A 77 12.19 36.90 6.76
N PHE A 78 12.33 36.20 7.88
CA PHE A 78 11.25 35.47 8.54
C PHE A 78 10.92 36.18 9.85
N PHE A 79 9.65 36.47 10.08
CA PHE A 79 9.15 37.02 11.33
C PHE A 79 7.96 36.20 11.83
N ALA A 80 8.02 35.74 13.08
CA ALA A 80 6.90 35.18 13.81
C ALA A 80 6.67 35.97 15.12
N GLY A 81 5.42 36.32 15.41
CA GLY A 81 5.05 37.04 16.62
C GLY A 81 3.75 37.83 16.49
N HIS A 82 3.52 38.75 17.42
CA HIS A 82 2.40 39.68 17.34
C HIS A 82 2.62 40.69 16.22
N GLY A 83 1.51 41.07 15.58
CA GLY A 83 1.48 42.17 14.62
C GLY A 83 0.19 42.96 14.78
N GLY A 84 0.26 44.26 14.48
CA GLY A 84 -0.88 45.16 14.68
C GLY A 84 -0.94 46.26 13.64
N GLU A 85 -2.16 46.66 13.32
CA GLU A 85 -2.43 47.78 12.43
C GLU A 85 -2.77 49.03 13.23
N SER A 86 -2.14 50.16 12.92
CA SER A 86 -2.48 51.46 13.49
C SER A 86 -2.41 52.55 12.43
N ASN A 87 -3.50 53.28 12.25
CA ASN A 87 -3.63 54.37 11.27
C ASN A 87 -3.27 53.98 9.83
N GLY A 88 -3.61 52.75 9.41
CA GLY A 88 -3.38 52.25 8.05
C GLY A 88 -1.94 51.80 7.76
N SER A 89 -1.09 51.69 8.78
CA SER A 89 0.23 51.06 8.69
C SER A 89 0.32 49.84 9.60
N TYR A 90 1.03 48.83 9.14
CA TYR A 90 1.27 47.59 9.86
C TYR A 90 2.61 47.62 10.61
N TYR A 91 2.61 47.11 11.84
CA TYR A 91 3.75 47.10 12.74
C TYR A 91 4.07 45.67 13.17
N LEU A 92 5.35 45.32 13.13
CA LEU A 92 5.88 44.11 13.76
C LEU A 92 6.08 44.42 15.25
N CYS A 93 5.45 43.65 16.13
CA CYS A 93 5.59 43.83 17.57
C CYS A 93 6.85 43.09 18.06
N LEU A 94 7.69 43.80 18.79
CA LEU A 94 8.93 43.33 19.38
C LEU A 94 8.81 43.35 20.91
N ALA A 95 9.83 42.87 21.63
CA ALA A 95 9.74 42.67 23.07
C ALA A 95 9.38 43.95 23.86
N ASP A 96 9.75 45.13 23.36
CA ASP A 96 9.50 46.45 23.95
C ASP A 96 8.27 47.19 23.36
N THR A 97 7.52 46.55 22.46
CA THR A 97 6.33 47.14 21.84
C THR A 97 5.15 47.22 22.82
N ARG A 98 4.41 48.32 22.75
CA ARG A 98 3.20 48.57 23.53
C ARG A 98 1.97 48.63 22.63
N GLU A 99 0.99 47.78 22.92
CA GLU A 99 -0.26 47.72 22.15
C GLU A 99 -1.05 49.04 22.22
N ASP A 100 -1.05 49.74 23.36
CA ASP A 100 -1.71 51.06 23.49
C ASP A 100 -1.02 52.18 22.70
N ARG A 101 0.18 51.92 22.16
CA ARG A 101 1.05 52.91 21.49
C ARG A 101 1.83 52.30 20.31
N LEU A 102 1.19 51.44 19.51
CA LEU A 102 1.81 50.77 18.35
C LEU A 102 2.58 51.73 17.43
N SER A 103 1.99 52.88 17.10
CA SER A 103 2.59 53.86 16.18
C SER A 103 3.93 54.46 16.64
N THR A 104 4.27 54.34 17.92
CA THR A 104 5.51 54.90 18.49
C THR A 104 6.48 53.85 19.02
N THR A 105 6.00 52.61 19.24
CA THR A 105 6.77 51.55 19.90
C THR A 105 6.86 50.24 19.10
N GLY A 106 5.99 50.05 18.11
CA GLY A 106 6.10 48.96 17.15
C GLY A 106 7.09 49.29 16.05
N TYR A 107 7.65 48.27 15.40
CA TYR A 107 8.52 48.46 14.25
C TYR A 107 7.69 48.53 12.95
N PRO A 108 7.58 49.70 12.29
CA PRO A 108 6.72 49.85 11.12
C PRO A 108 7.28 49.07 9.93
N LEU A 109 6.41 48.32 9.25
CA LEU A 109 6.78 47.53 8.07
C LEU A 109 7.29 48.42 6.92
N SER A 110 6.75 49.63 6.78
CA SER A 110 7.22 50.62 5.81
C SER A 110 8.70 50.97 5.98
N ARG A 111 9.20 51.00 7.22
CA ARG A 111 10.64 51.19 7.52
C ARG A 111 11.47 49.98 7.14
N LEU A 112 10.92 48.76 7.28
CA LEU A 112 11.58 47.56 6.75
C LEU A 112 11.73 47.67 5.22
N PHE A 113 10.70 48.13 4.53
CA PHE A 113 10.72 48.31 3.09
C PHE A 113 11.68 49.42 2.63
N GLU A 114 11.80 50.52 3.37
CA GLU A 114 12.82 51.55 3.15
C GLU A 114 14.23 50.96 3.27
N PHE A 115 14.49 50.16 4.31
CA PHE A 115 15.75 49.43 4.45
C PHE A 115 16.03 48.51 3.24
N LEU A 116 15.02 47.77 2.76
CA LEU A 116 15.17 46.91 1.57
C LEU A 116 15.46 47.70 0.29
N ASN A 117 14.93 48.92 0.16
CA ASN A 117 15.22 49.81 -0.98
C ASN A 117 16.65 50.35 -0.96
N GLU A 118 17.24 50.54 0.21
CA GLU A 118 18.64 50.97 0.37
C GLU A 118 19.61 49.80 0.20
N LEU A 119 19.18 48.59 0.55
CA LEU A 119 19.94 47.37 0.38
C LEU A 119 20.02 46.97 -1.10
N LYS A 120 21.24 46.78 -1.62
CA LYS A 120 21.46 46.30 -3.00
C LYS A 120 21.28 44.78 -3.11
N ALA A 121 20.06 44.28 -2.85
CA ALA A 121 19.71 42.88 -3.07
C ALA A 121 19.08 42.69 -4.46
N ALA A 122 19.35 41.58 -5.16
CA ALA A 122 18.64 41.28 -6.40
C ALA A 122 17.19 40.81 -6.14
N HIS A 123 16.95 40.18 -4.99
CA HIS A 123 15.61 39.75 -4.57
C HIS A 123 15.42 39.70 -3.05
N CYS A 124 14.22 39.98 -2.58
CA CYS A 124 13.86 39.98 -1.16
C CYS A 124 12.67 39.03 -0.92
N ASN A 125 12.87 38.02 -0.08
CA ASN A 125 11.85 37.09 0.40
C ASN A 125 11.40 37.53 1.79
N ILE A 126 10.11 37.72 1.99
CA ILE A 126 9.56 38.18 3.27
C ILE A 126 8.46 37.20 3.68
N ILE A 127 8.62 36.59 4.85
CA ILE A 127 7.69 35.60 5.41
C ILE A 127 7.25 36.14 6.77
N ILE A 128 5.96 36.44 6.90
CA ILE A 128 5.39 37.03 8.13
C ILE A 128 4.31 36.08 8.65
N ASP A 129 4.59 35.50 9.81
CA ASP A 129 3.67 34.67 10.59
C ASP A 129 3.13 35.47 11.79
N ALA A 130 2.10 36.29 11.53
CA ALA A 130 1.51 37.20 12.52
C ALA A 130 0.03 37.47 12.22
N CYS A 131 -0.74 37.82 13.25
CA CYS A 131 -2.16 38.16 13.13
C CYS A 131 -2.38 39.46 12.34
N ASN A 132 -3.57 39.59 11.70
CA ASN A 132 -3.99 40.76 10.92
C ASN A 132 -3.04 41.16 9.77
N ALA A 133 -2.16 40.25 9.35
CA ALA A 133 -1.07 40.58 8.44
C ALA A 133 -1.56 40.87 7.01
N GLY A 134 -2.80 40.52 6.65
CA GLY A 134 -3.40 40.94 5.37
C GLY A 134 -3.65 42.45 5.23
N GLY A 135 -3.65 43.22 6.33
CA GLY A 135 -3.76 44.70 6.29
C GLY A 135 -2.52 45.39 5.67
N MET A 136 -1.41 44.66 5.53
CA MET A 136 -0.14 45.13 5.00
C MET A 136 -0.15 45.53 3.52
N VAL A 137 -1.20 45.18 2.76
CA VAL A 137 -1.32 45.49 1.33
C VAL A 137 -1.28 47.02 1.07
N ALA A 138 -1.77 47.83 2.03
CA ALA A 138 -1.69 49.29 1.96
C ALA A 138 -0.24 49.82 1.96
N ASP A 139 0.64 49.21 2.77
CA ASP A 139 2.05 49.59 2.87
C ASP A 139 2.88 49.10 1.67
N LEU A 140 2.41 48.08 0.93
CA LEU A 140 3.08 47.54 -0.26
C LEU A 140 3.20 48.58 -1.40
N HIS A 141 2.32 49.59 -1.43
CA HIS A 141 2.43 50.72 -2.37
C HIS A 141 3.75 51.49 -2.22
N SER A 142 4.41 51.44 -1.06
CA SER A 142 5.72 52.07 -0.84
C SER A 142 6.85 51.37 -1.61
N LEU A 143 6.76 50.05 -1.78
CA LEU A 143 7.69 49.23 -2.58
C LEU A 143 7.42 49.34 -4.09
N LEU A 144 6.17 49.64 -4.49
CA LEU A 144 5.75 49.61 -5.89
C LEU A 144 5.66 51.00 -6.56
N LYS A 145 6.32 52.02 -6.02
CA LYS A 145 6.31 53.36 -6.61
C LYS A 145 6.95 53.32 -8.02
N PRO A 146 6.30 53.88 -9.06
CA PRO A 146 6.86 53.95 -10.43
C PRO A 146 8.22 54.65 -10.53
N ALA A 147 8.58 55.49 -9.55
CA ALA A 147 9.89 56.14 -9.48
C ALA A 147 11.04 55.18 -9.07
N VAL A 148 10.69 54.01 -8.51
CA VAL A 148 11.59 52.95 -8.02
C VAL A 148 11.61 51.77 -9.00
N ILE A 149 10.46 51.43 -9.60
CA ILE A 149 10.31 50.41 -10.66
C ILE A 149 10.73 51.02 -12.01
N GLY A 150 12.02 50.94 -12.37
CA GLY A 150 12.54 51.47 -13.64
C GLY A 150 13.93 52.10 -13.57
N ARG A 151 14.58 52.11 -12.40
CA ARG A 151 16.00 52.46 -12.25
C ARG A 151 16.86 51.19 -12.36
N SER A 152 18.11 51.32 -12.79
CA SER A 152 19.10 50.25 -12.61
C SER A 152 19.21 49.92 -11.11
N ASN A 153 19.06 48.66 -10.71
CA ASN A 153 18.95 48.13 -9.33
C ASN A 153 17.55 48.09 -8.67
N THR A 154 16.43 48.11 -9.41
CA THR A 154 15.16 47.65 -8.79
C THR A 154 15.31 46.17 -8.41
N PHE A 155 14.83 45.72 -7.24
CA PHE A 155 14.89 44.32 -6.79
C PHE A 155 13.55 43.59 -6.98
N GLY A 156 13.57 42.26 -7.07
CA GLY A 156 12.34 41.46 -7.02
C GLY A 156 11.89 41.22 -5.58
N VAL A 157 10.58 41.17 -5.30
CA VAL A 157 10.07 40.91 -3.95
C VAL A 157 9.08 39.75 -3.99
N SER A 158 9.18 38.85 -3.00
CA SER A 158 8.20 37.79 -2.76
C SER A 158 7.78 37.82 -1.29
N LEU A 159 6.48 37.68 -1.06
CA LEU A 159 5.84 37.87 0.23
C LEU A 159 4.92 36.69 0.52
N PHE A 160 5.09 36.09 1.69
CA PHE A 160 4.18 35.12 2.28
C PHE A 160 3.64 35.71 3.59
N ILE A 161 2.31 35.78 3.71
CA ILE A 161 1.61 36.34 4.86
C ILE A 161 0.68 35.28 5.42
N SER A 162 0.79 34.95 6.71
CA SER A 162 0.09 33.81 7.29
C SER A 162 -1.42 33.98 7.53
N SER A 163 -1.96 35.20 7.57
CA SER A 163 -3.40 35.44 7.76
C SER A 163 -3.93 36.65 6.96
N ALA A 164 -5.24 36.66 6.68
CA ALA A 164 -5.92 37.81 6.10
C ALA A 164 -6.04 38.98 7.12
N ALA A 165 -6.47 40.16 6.64
CA ALA A 165 -6.50 41.40 7.43
C ALA A 165 -7.41 41.32 8.67
N ASP A 166 -8.39 40.42 8.65
CA ASP A 166 -9.42 40.19 9.67
C ASP A 166 -9.27 38.82 10.36
N GLN A 167 -8.12 38.15 10.22
CA GLN A 167 -7.89 36.80 10.70
C GLN A 167 -6.68 36.69 11.63
N TYR A 168 -6.82 35.82 12.63
CA TYR A 168 -5.76 35.45 13.57
C TYR A 168 -4.89 34.34 12.98
N ALA A 169 -3.58 34.43 13.18
CA ALA A 169 -2.66 33.33 12.97
C ALA A 169 -2.75 32.39 14.18
N THR A 170 -2.86 31.08 13.93
CA THR A 170 -3.06 30.07 14.97
C THR A 170 -1.86 29.11 15.05
N GLU A 171 -1.67 28.51 16.23
CA GLU A 171 -0.57 27.56 16.51
C GLU A 171 -1.09 26.21 17.00
N ASN A 172 -0.26 25.18 16.89
CA ASN A 172 -0.47 23.86 17.49
C ASN A 172 0.76 23.47 18.34
N ALA A 173 0.76 22.26 18.92
CA ALA A 173 1.85 21.79 19.78
C ALA A 173 3.24 21.69 19.10
N GLN A 174 3.31 21.84 17.77
CA GLN A 174 4.53 21.77 16.96
C GLN A 174 4.93 23.14 16.37
N GLY A 175 4.18 24.22 16.62
CA GLY A 175 4.44 25.57 16.09
C GLY A 175 3.25 26.18 15.33
N GLY A 176 3.46 27.31 14.67
CA GLY A 176 2.46 28.01 13.85
C GLY A 176 2.01 27.18 12.63
N TYR A 177 0.73 27.23 12.25
CA TYR A 177 0.24 26.47 11.08
C TYR A 177 0.95 26.89 9.77
N ALA A 178 1.25 28.18 9.62
CA ALA A 178 1.95 28.69 8.45
C ALA A 178 3.40 28.24 8.39
N THR A 179 4.12 28.35 9.51
CA THR A 179 5.48 27.80 9.63
C THR A 179 5.52 26.30 9.34
N ASN A 180 4.60 25.53 9.90
CA ASN A 180 4.47 24.10 9.62
C ASN A 180 4.20 23.80 8.14
N GLY A 181 3.28 24.54 7.50
CA GLY A 181 3.01 24.39 6.07
C GLY A 181 4.25 24.65 5.20
N ILE A 182 5.04 25.67 5.53
CA ILE A 182 6.31 25.97 4.83
C ILE A 182 7.32 24.84 5.04
N LEU A 183 7.53 24.40 6.28
CA LEU A 183 8.47 23.31 6.60
C LEU A 183 8.10 22.01 5.89
N LYS A 184 6.81 21.67 5.80
CA LYS A 184 6.33 20.49 5.05
C LYS A 184 6.70 20.53 3.57
N VAL A 185 6.65 21.71 2.94
CA VAL A 185 7.08 21.87 1.55
C VAL A 185 8.61 21.75 1.45
N LEU A 186 9.36 22.41 2.34
CA LEU A 186 10.82 22.35 2.34
C LEU A 186 11.35 20.91 2.54
N ARG A 187 10.70 20.14 3.41
CA ARG A 187 11.03 18.74 3.71
C ARG A 187 10.54 17.74 2.66
N GLY A 188 9.82 18.21 1.64
CA GLY A 188 9.29 17.38 0.56
C GLY A 188 8.01 16.60 0.91
N GLU A 189 7.40 16.84 2.06
CA GLU A 189 6.13 16.22 2.47
C GLU A 189 4.94 16.72 1.62
N ILE A 190 5.02 17.95 1.10
CA ILE A 190 4.05 18.53 0.17
C ILE A 190 4.74 18.71 -1.19
N ASP A 191 4.25 18.02 -2.23
CA ASP A 191 4.70 18.24 -3.60
C ASP A 191 4.11 19.54 -4.17
N THR A 192 5.01 20.40 -4.66
CA THR A 192 4.65 21.68 -5.28
C THR A 192 4.23 21.52 -6.74
N GLY A 193 4.45 20.35 -7.35
CA GLY A 193 4.31 20.09 -8.78
C GLY A 193 5.47 20.66 -9.61
N VAL A 194 6.40 21.38 -8.99
CA VAL A 194 7.58 21.94 -9.63
C VAL A 194 8.64 20.86 -9.74
N ARG A 195 9.31 20.81 -10.90
CA ARG A 195 10.33 19.79 -11.19
C ARG A 195 11.72 20.35 -11.49
N ARG A 196 11.92 21.67 -11.40
CA ARG A 196 13.26 22.27 -11.48
C ARG A 196 14.08 21.95 -10.22
N ASP A 197 15.39 22.14 -10.24
CA ASP A 197 16.33 21.83 -9.14
C ASP A 197 16.22 22.74 -7.90
N PHE A 198 15.34 23.73 -7.95
CA PHE A 198 15.12 24.68 -6.86
C PHE A 198 13.65 25.10 -6.71
N LEU A 199 13.32 25.57 -5.52
CA LEU A 199 12.06 26.22 -5.21
C LEU A 199 12.31 27.70 -4.90
N ASP A 200 11.45 28.57 -5.42
CA ASP A 200 11.35 29.96 -4.97
C ASP A 200 10.25 30.11 -3.90
N LEU A 201 10.13 31.29 -3.29
CA LEU A 201 9.12 31.50 -2.23
C LEU A 201 7.67 31.33 -2.74
N LEU A 202 7.39 31.55 -4.03
CA LEU A 202 6.04 31.35 -4.57
C LEU A 202 5.73 29.86 -4.74
N ASP A 203 6.71 29.06 -5.13
CA ASP A 203 6.56 27.59 -5.21
C ASP A 203 6.36 26.98 -3.82
N ILE A 204 7.04 27.52 -2.80
CA ILE A 204 6.90 27.08 -1.40
C ILE A 204 5.58 27.58 -0.82
N GLY A 205 5.30 28.86 -1.03
CA GLY A 205 4.20 29.55 -0.40
C GLY A 205 2.83 29.07 -0.87
N LYS A 206 2.62 28.84 -2.17
CA LYS A 206 1.27 28.49 -2.68
C LYS A 206 0.76 27.14 -2.13
N PRO A 207 1.55 26.06 -2.10
CA PRO A 207 1.12 24.80 -1.47
C PRO A 207 1.01 24.92 0.05
N ALA A 208 1.94 25.62 0.72
CA ALA A 208 1.85 25.89 2.15
C ALA A 208 0.56 26.63 2.52
N ALA A 209 0.17 27.64 1.73
CA ALA A 209 -1.06 28.40 1.93
C ALA A 209 -2.32 27.53 1.80
N ARG A 210 -2.33 26.59 0.83
CA ARG A 210 -3.42 25.63 0.67
C ARG A 210 -3.53 24.69 1.86
N TYR A 211 -2.40 24.15 2.33
CA TYR A 211 -2.34 23.30 3.50
C TYR A 211 -2.90 24.00 4.75
N VAL A 212 -2.51 25.26 4.98
CA VAL A 212 -3.02 26.05 6.13
C VAL A 212 -4.53 26.26 6.02
N ALA A 213 -5.04 26.61 4.84
CA ALA A 213 -6.47 26.79 4.63
C ALA A 213 -7.26 25.49 4.89
N GLU A 214 -6.75 24.34 4.44
CA GLU A 214 -7.37 23.03 4.67
C GLU A 214 -7.36 22.64 6.15
N MET A 215 -6.21 22.75 6.83
CA MET A 215 -6.05 22.34 8.23
C MET A 215 -6.82 23.22 9.21
N THR A 216 -7.03 24.49 8.88
CA THR A 216 -7.78 25.43 9.71
C THR A 216 -9.25 25.53 9.33
N GLY A 217 -9.74 24.74 8.37
CA GLY A 217 -11.12 24.81 7.89
C GLY A 217 -11.48 26.19 7.31
N ASN A 218 -10.51 26.84 6.66
CA ASN A 218 -10.54 28.22 6.14
C ASN A 218 -10.62 29.33 7.21
N ALA A 219 -10.34 29.03 8.48
CA ALA A 219 -10.25 30.05 9.52
C ALA A 219 -9.00 30.94 9.38
N GLN A 220 -7.93 30.40 8.77
CA GLN A 220 -6.72 31.12 8.45
C GLN A 220 -6.38 30.93 6.96
N MET A 221 -6.33 32.04 6.22
CA MET A 221 -6.05 32.03 4.77
C MET A 221 -4.77 32.83 4.46
N PRO A 222 -3.63 32.14 4.29
CA PRO A 222 -2.40 32.83 3.92
C PRO A 222 -2.48 33.45 2.52
N SER A 223 -1.83 34.60 2.37
CA SER A 223 -1.69 35.30 1.09
C SER A 223 -0.25 35.21 0.60
N VAL A 224 -0.09 34.85 -0.68
CA VAL A 224 1.22 34.67 -1.31
C VAL A 224 1.29 35.51 -2.57
N TRP A 225 2.25 36.41 -2.64
CA TRP A 225 2.39 37.34 -3.76
C TRP A 225 3.86 37.59 -4.08
N GLY A 226 4.18 37.90 -5.33
CA GLY A 226 5.53 38.28 -5.69
C GLY A 226 5.62 38.95 -7.05
N VAL A 227 6.62 39.82 -7.18
CA VAL A 227 7.02 40.48 -8.43
C VAL A 227 8.46 40.10 -8.73
N ASN A 228 8.61 39.23 -9.73
CA ASN A 228 9.90 38.73 -10.20
C ASN A 228 10.33 39.51 -11.44
N LEU A 229 11.17 40.54 -11.27
CA LEU A 229 11.64 41.39 -12.37
C LEU A 229 12.77 40.75 -13.20
N TYR A 230 13.53 39.79 -12.62
CA TYR A 230 14.71 39.18 -13.26
C TYR A 230 14.65 37.65 -13.35
N GLY A 231 13.45 37.06 -13.24
CA GLY A 231 13.25 35.61 -13.25
C GLY A 231 13.09 35.00 -11.85
N HIS A 232 13.09 33.67 -11.78
CA HIS A 232 12.92 32.94 -10.52
C HIS A 232 14.16 33.04 -9.64
N MET A 233 13.99 33.35 -8.36
CA MET A 233 15.08 33.41 -7.39
C MET A 233 15.09 32.15 -6.50
N PRO A 234 16.11 31.28 -6.60
CA PRO A 234 16.17 30.06 -5.80
C PRO A 234 16.27 30.37 -4.30
N LEU A 235 15.31 29.91 -3.51
CA LEU A 235 15.36 29.99 -2.04
C LEU A 235 15.87 28.68 -1.43
N PHE A 236 15.42 27.54 -1.96
CA PHE A 236 15.75 26.20 -1.46
C PHE A 236 15.99 25.23 -2.61
N ALA A 237 16.75 24.15 -2.42
CA ALA A 237 16.81 23.10 -3.42
C ALA A 237 15.47 22.32 -3.43
N ASN A 238 15.04 21.85 -4.60
CA ASN A 238 13.75 21.16 -4.72
C ASN A 238 13.91 19.67 -4.39
N PRO A 239 13.27 19.15 -3.32
CA PRO A 239 13.27 17.71 -3.02
C PRO A 239 12.69 16.85 -4.14
N HIS A 240 11.86 17.45 -5.01
CA HIS A 240 11.15 16.79 -6.12
C HIS A 240 11.71 17.11 -7.51
N ALA A 241 12.97 17.55 -7.62
CA ALA A 241 13.59 17.89 -8.89
C ALA A 241 13.63 16.70 -9.88
N SER A 242 13.29 16.94 -11.16
CA SER A 242 13.36 15.94 -12.22
C SER A 242 14.81 15.47 -12.40
N GLY A 243 15.08 14.26 -11.96
CA GLY A 243 16.43 13.69 -11.88
C GLY A 243 16.68 12.93 -10.57
N HIS A 244 15.89 13.20 -9.52
CA HIS A 244 15.86 12.36 -8.32
C HIS A 244 14.74 11.31 -8.45
N ALA A 245 15.09 10.02 -8.43
CA ALA A 245 14.15 8.90 -8.31
C ALA A 245 13.40 8.87 -6.95
N ALA A 246 13.62 9.88 -6.10
CA ALA A 246 13.09 9.99 -4.75
C ALA A 246 11.61 10.40 -4.71
N SER A 247 11.17 11.38 -5.52
CA SER A 247 9.81 11.94 -5.45
C SER A 247 8.70 10.92 -5.74
N SER A 248 8.98 9.95 -6.59
CA SER A 248 8.07 8.88 -6.93
C SER A 248 7.97 7.74 -5.93
N LEU A 249 9.00 7.52 -5.10
CA LEU A 249 8.92 6.42 -4.14
C LEU A 249 7.89 6.74 -3.06
N LEU A 250 7.75 8.01 -2.67
CA LEU A 250 6.70 8.44 -1.77
C LEU A 250 5.31 8.20 -2.38
N GLU A 251 5.10 8.62 -3.63
CA GLU A 251 3.81 8.39 -4.33
C GLU A 251 3.51 6.89 -4.48
N LEU A 252 4.52 6.08 -4.82
CA LEU A 252 4.36 4.65 -5.11
C LEU A 252 4.24 3.78 -3.85
N THR A 253 4.90 4.16 -2.76
CA THR A 253 5.07 3.28 -1.59
C THR A 253 4.55 3.87 -0.29
N GLY A 254 4.21 5.17 -0.28
CA GLY A 254 3.83 5.89 0.95
C GLY A 254 5.01 6.14 1.91
N ILE A 255 6.23 5.76 1.54
CA ILE A 255 7.43 5.89 2.39
C ILE A 255 8.24 7.10 1.97
N SER A 256 8.58 7.95 2.95
CA SER A 256 9.46 9.09 2.72
C SER A 256 10.84 8.64 2.22
N PRO A 257 11.36 9.16 1.10
CA PRO A 257 12.67 8.79 0.56
C PRO A 257 13.83 9.11 1.52
N THR A 258 13.66 10.10 2.39
CA THR A 258 14.65 10.52 3.39
C THR A 258 14.65 9.65 4.64
N SER A 259 13.63 8.79 4.82
CA SER A 259 13.58 7.85 5.95
C SER A 259 14.55 6.67 5.74
N PRO A 260 14.98 5.98 6.82
CA PRO A 260 15.80 4.77 6.69
C PRO A 260 15.17 3.70 5.78
N ALA A 261 13.84 3.54 5.84
CA ALA A 261 13.09 2.65 4.96
C ALA A 261 13.11 3.12 3.51
N GLY A 262 12.96 4.43 3.29
CA GLY A 262 13.06 5.06 1.97
C GLY A 262 14.43 4.86 1.32
N GLN A 263 15.51 5.00 2.09
CA GLN A 263 16.86 4.73 1.63
C GLN A 263 17.05 3.24 1.25
N ALA A 264 16.52 2.32 2.06
CA ALA A 264 16.63 0.87 1.81
C ALA A 264 15.90 0.40 0.53
N ILE A 265 14.81 1.07 0.15
CA ILE A 265 14.06 0.77 -1.08
C ILE A 265 14.47 1.62 -2.29
N SER A 266 15.22 2.70 -2.07
CA SER A 266 15.74 3.55 -3.15
C SER A 266 16.68 2.78 -4.06
N GLU A 267 17.46 1.85 -3.49
CA GLU A 267 18.26 0.91 -4.26
C GLU A 267 17.34 -0.05 -5.04
N GLY A 268 17.23 0.11 -6.36
CA GLY A 268 16.35 -0.72 -7.19
C GLY A 268 14.96 -0.13 -7.44
N ALA A 269 14.72 1.14 -7.11
CA ALA A 269 13.49 1.85 -7.46
C ALA A 269 13.08 1.69 -8.94
N GLY A 270 14.05 1.56 -9.85
CA GLY A 270 13.79 1.29 -11.27
C GLY A 270 12.96 0.04 -11.54
N SER A 271 13.18 -1.07 -10.80
CA SER A 271 12.36 -2.28 -10.97
C SER A 271 10.94 -2.11 -10.42
N LEU A 272 10.77 -1.34 -9.35
CA LEU A 272 9.43 -1.00 -8.82
C LEU A 272 8.65 -0.17 -9.83
N TYR A 273 9.30 0.84 -10.40
CA TYR A 273 8.72 1.65 -11.45
C TYR A 273 8.28 0.84 -12.65
N SER A 274 9.14 -0.08 -13.12
CA SER A 274 8.79 -0.95 -14.25
C SER A 274 7.62 -1.86 -13.95
N LEU A 275 7.47 -2.31 -12.69
CA LEU A 275 6.32 -3.13 -12.28
C LEU A 275 5.04 -2.29 -12.26
N VAL A 276 5.06 -1.10 -11.66
CA VAL A 276 3.86 -0.24 -11.53
C VAL A 276 3.42 0.35 -12.86
N HIS A 277 4.35 0.59 -13.79
CA HIS A 277 4.04 1.08 -15.13
C HIS A 277 4.01 -0.04 -16.18
N SER A 278 3.98 -1.30 -15.73
CA SER A 278 3.87 -2.45 -16.64
C SER A 278 2.54 -2.42 -17.37
N SER A 279 2.49 -3.02 -18.57
CA SER A 279 1.24 -3.11 -19.33
C SER A 279 0.20 -3.97 -18.61
N GLU A 280 -1.03 -3.99 -19.11
CA GLU A 280 -2.11 -4.82 -18.57
C GLU A 280 -1.78 -6.33 -18.50
N PHE A 281 -0.80 -6.80 -19.28
CA PHE A 281 -0.30 -8.18 -19.26
C PHE A 281 0.93 -8.37 -18.36
N GLY A 282 1.52 -7.29 -17.85
CA GLY A 282 2.73 -7.31 -17.01
C GLY A 282 2.45 -7.36 -15.51
N LEU A 283 1.19 -7.28 -15.07
CA LEU A 283 0.83 -7.46 -13.66
C LEU A 283 0.43 -8.92 -13.40
N THR A 284 1.42 -9.82 -13.38
CA THR A 284 1.26 -11.24 -13.01
C THR A 284 1.85 -11.51 -11.64
N THR A 285 1.39 -12.58 -10.98
CA THR A 285 1.96 -13.05 -9.70
C THR A 285 3.47 -13.27 -9.81
N ASP A 286 3.94 -13.85 -10.92
CA ASP A 286 5.38 -14.10 -11.14
C ASP A 286 6.18 -12.78 -11.12
N MET A 287 5.73 -11.75 -11.84
CA MET A 287 6.42 -10.46 -11.88
C MET A 287 6.41 -9.74 -10.52
N ILE A 288 5.31 -9.87 -9.77
CA ILE A 288 5.20 -9.35 -8.40
C ILE A 288 6.25 -10.03 -7.51
N PHE A 289 6.35 -11.35 -7.55
CA PHE A 289 7.24 -12.13 -6.68
C PHE A 289 8.71 -12.20 -7.15
N GLU A 290 9.00 -11.85 -8.40
CA GLU A 290 10.37 -11.58 -8.86
C GLU A 290 10.92 -10.25 -8.32
N THR A 291 10.03 -9.28 -8.04
CA THR A 291 10.40 -7.90 -7.73
C THR A 291 10.24 -7.56 -6.25
N LEU A 292 9.02 -7.66 -5.71
CA LEU A 292 8.65 -7.12 -4.40
C LEU A 292 9.31 -7.80 -3.19
N PRO A 293 9.53 -9.15 -3.16
CA PRO A 293 10.18 -9.79 -2.01
C PRO A 293 11.56 -9.22 -1.68
N LYS A 294 12.31 -8.74 -2.70
CA LYS A 294 13.62 -8.10 -2.50
C LYS A 294 13.51 -6.83 -1.64
N PHE A 295 12.43 -6.07 -1.79
CA PHE A 295 12.18 -4.86 -1.00
C PHE A 295 11.66 -5.20 0.39
N VAL A 296 10.69 -6.11 0.48
CA VAL A 296 10.15 -6.57 1.77
C VAL A 296 11.26 -7.12 2.67
N ASN A 297 12.18 -7.92 2.12
CA ASN A 297 13.31 -8.47 2.87
C ASN A 297 14.27 -7.40 3.41
N ARG A 298 14.42 -6.25 2.73
CA ARG A 298 15.25 -5.14 3.23
C ARG A 298 14.57 -4.32 4.31
N LEU A 299 13.25 -4.40 4.38
CA LEU A 299 12.41 -3.70 5.35
C LEU A 299 12.10 -4.55 6.58
N VAL A 300 12.50 -5.83 6.61
CA VAL A 300 12.10 -6.79 7.65
C VAL A 300 12.56 -6.39 9.06
N ASP A 301 13.70 -5.70 9.16
CA ASP A 301 14.27 -5.24 10.44
C ASP A 301 13.73 -3.85 10.87
N MET A 302 12.83 -3.25 10.08
CA MET A 302 12.26 -1.93 10.32
C MET A 302 10.77 -2.07 10.70
N PRO A 303 10.38 -1.86 11.97
CA PRO A 303 9.00 -2.06 12.43
C PRO A 303 7.97 -1.30 11.58
N GLY A 304 6.95 -2.00 11.06
CA GLY A 304 5.89 -1.43 10.24
C GLY A 304 6.26 -1.02 8.82
N ALA A 305 7.55 -0.97 8.45
CA ALA A 305 7.96 -0.46 7.14
C ALA A 305 7.51 -1.37 5.99
N ALA A 306 7.61 -2.70 6.17
CA ALA A 306 7.13 -3.67 5.18
C ALA A 306 5.62 -3.55 4.94
N ALA A 307 4.84 -3.32 6.00
CA ALA A 307 3.39 -3.14 5.92
C ALA A 307 3.00 -1.90 5.12
N VAL A 308 3.61 -0.75 5.45
CA VAL A 308 3.38 0.52 4.73
C VAL A 308 3.79 0.41 3.27
N PHE A 309 4.95 -0.20 3.00
CA PHE A 309 5.43 -0.43 1.63
C PHE A 309 4.42 -1.25 0.81
N VAL A 310 3.98 -2.39 1.34
CA VAL A 310 3.01 -3.27 0.65
C VAL A 310 1.67 -2.57 0.44
N GLU A 311 1.21 -1.75 1.39
CA GLU A 311 0.02 -0.92 1.22
C GLU A 311 0.17 0.13 0.11
N GLY A 312 1.27 0.87 0.08
CA GLY A 312 1.50 1.86 -0.99
C GLY A 312 1.52 1.22 -2.37
N ILE A 313 2.17 0.05 -2.50
CA ILE A 313 2.20 -0.70 -3.75
C ILE A 313 0.79 -1.20 -4.14
N TRP A 314 0.02 -1.69 -3.17
CA TRP A 314 -1.37 -2.11 -3.42
C TRP A 314 -2.21 -0.94 -3.95
N HIS A 315 -2.14 0.24 -3.32
CA HIS A 315 -2.86 1.44 -3.79
C HIS A 315 -2.40 1.90 -5.17
N SER A 316 -1.10 1.79 -5.47
CA SER A 316 -0.57 2.16 -6.78
C SER A 316 -1.06 1.23 -7.90
N LEU A 317 -1.27 -0.05 -7.59
CA LEU A 317 -1.64 -1.08 -8.56
C LEU A 317 -3.16 -1.34 -8.62
N GLU A 318 -3.94 -0.94 -7.61
CA GLU A 318 -5.34 -1.36 -7.51
C GLU A 318 -6.20 -0.88 -8.69
N LYS A 319 -5.93 0.32 -9.22
CA LYS A 319 -6.67 0.88 -10.35
C LYS A 319 -6.42 0.06 -11.62
N GLN A 320 -5.15 -0.24 -11.90
CA GLN A 320 -4.76 -1.10 -13.01
C GLN A 320 -5.33 -2.53 -12.85
N ALA A 321 -5.40 -3.03 -11.62
CA ALA A 321 -5.98 -4.34 -11.34
C ALA A 321 -7.49 -4.39 -11.59
N ARG A 322 -8.23 -3.28 -11.41
CA ARG A 322 -9.68 -3.18 -11.70
C ARG A 322 -10.00 -3.04 -13.18
N ASP A 323 -9.19 -2.27 -13.90
CA ASP A 323 -9.47 -1.94 -15.31
C ASP A 323 -9.13 -3.10 -16.28
N GLY A 324 -8.61 -4.21 -15.76
CA GLY A 324 -8.13 -5.33 -16.54
C GLY A 324 -9.19 -6.35 -16.97
N THR A 325 -8.88 -7.14 -17.99
CA THR A 325 -9.73 -8.23 -18.51
C THR A 325 -9.92 -9.43 -17.56
N ASN A 326 -9.03 -9.61 -16.58
CA ASN A 326 -9.18 -10.63 -15.54
C ASN A 326 -9.88 -10.02 -14.31
N THR A 327 -11.15 -10.37 -14.11
CA THR A 327 -11.97 -9.87 -12.99
C THR A 327 -11.43 -10.25 -11.61
N PHE A 328 -10.65 -11.34 -11.50
CA PHE A 328 -10.03 -11.77 -10.23
C PHE A 328 -8.68 -11.09 -9.94
N ARG A 329 -8.17 -10.23 -10.82
CA ARG A 329 -6.82 -9.65 -10.66
C ARG A 329 -6.65 -8.85 -9.37
N ARG A 330 -7.69 -8.13 -8.92
CA ARG A 330 -7.64 -7.41 -7.64
C ARG A 330 -7.66 -8.36 -6.43
N VAL A 331 -8.36 -9.50 -6.53
CA VAL A 331 -8.31 -10.58 -5.53
C VAL A 331 -6.89 -11.13 -5.43
N GLU A 332 -6.28 -11.45 -6.58
CA GLU A 332 -4.91 -11.96 -6.68
C GLU A 332 -3.86 -10.94 -6.16
N LEU A 333 -4.06 -9.65 -6.42
CA LEU A 333 -3.21 -8.57 -5.89
C LEU A 333 -3.29 -8.49 -4.36
N SER A 334 -4.51 -8.51 -3.79
CA SER A 334 -4.70 -8.53 -2.33
C SER A 334 -4.09 -9.80 -1.72
N ALA A 335 -4.29 -10.96 -2.33
CA ALA A 335 -3.67 -12.21 -1.91
C ALA A 335 -2.13 -12.13 -1.97
N SER A 336 -1.57 -11.49 -3.00
CA SER A 336 -0.12 -11.30 -3.15
C SER A 336 0.42 -10.43 -2.01
N CYS A 337 -0.30 -9.37 -1.63
CA CYS A 337 0.05 -8.52 -0.49
C CYS A 337 0.02 -9.30 0.84
N ILE A 338 -0.99 -10.15 1.05
CA ILE A 338 -1.08 -11.05 2.21
C ILE A 338 0.14 -11.99 2.24
N ALA A 339 0.47 -12.63 1.12
CA ALA A 339 1.58 -13.56 1.02
C ALA A 339 2.96 -12.87 1.20
N LEU A 340 3.13 -11.64 0.72
CA LEU A 340 4.34 -10.83 0.93
C LEU A 340 4.55 -10.49 2.42
N LEU A 341 3.48 -10.25 3.17
CA LEU A 341 3.55 -9.94 4.60
C LEU A 341 3.58 -11.19 5.50
N LEU A 342 3.50 -12.40 4.94
CA LEU A 342 3.37 -13.63 5.70
C LEU A 342 4.52 -13.84 6.68
N GLU A 343 5.78 -13.80 6.20
CA GLU A 343 6.96 -14.01 7.05
C GLU A 343 7.15 -12.86 8.05
N SER A 344 6.94 -11.61 7.64
CA SER A 344 7.09 -10.45 8.53
C SER A 344 6.02 -10.39 9.62
N SER A 345 4.82 -10.95 9.38
CA SER A 345 3.72 -10.97 10.35
C SER A 345 4.08 -11.68 11.66
N GLU A 346 5.06 -12.59 11.66
CA GLU A 346 5.52 -13.28 12.89
C GLU A 346 6.26 -12.35 13.84
N ARG A 347 7.02 -11.40 13.31
CA ARG A 347 7.89 -10.53 14.11
C ARG A 347 7.32 -9.13 14.29
N ASP A 348 6.51 -8.68 13.34
CA ASP A 348 5.96 -7.32 13.31
C ASP A 348 4.41 -7.33 13.42
N PRO A 349 3.85 -6.84 14.54
CA PRO A 349 2.39 -6.78 14.73
C PRO A 349 1.71 -5.83 13.74
N ILE A 350 2.41 -4.84 13.19
CA ILE A 350 1.85 -3.94 12.18
C ILE A 350 1.65 -4.72 10.88
N SER A 351 2.66 -5.47 10.42
CA SER A 351 2.53 -6.39 9.29
C SER A 351 1.39 -7.40 9.47
N ALA A 352 1.22 -7.96 10.67
CA ALA A 352 0.10 -8.85 11.00
C ALA A 352 -1.26 -8.14 10.85
N ALA A 353 -1.42 -6.94 11.40
CA ALA A 353 -2.67 -6.17 11.29
C ALA A 353 -3.03 -5.84 9.83
N TYR A 354 -2.03 -5.50 9.02
CA TYR A 354 -2.20 -5.23 7.59
C TYR A 354 -2.58 -6.47 6.79
N LEU A 355 -1.95 -7.62 7.08
CA LEU A 355 -2.31 -8.90 6.49
C LEU A 355 -3.78 -9.23 6.74
N LEU A 356 -4.26 -9.09 7.98
CA LEU A 356 -5.66 -9.32 8.33
C LEU A 356 -6.60 -8.33 7.63
N ARG A 357 -6.19 -7.06 7.49
CA ARG A 357 -6.95 -6.05 6.75
C ARG A 357 -7.08 -6.40 5.27
N PHE A 358 -6.01 -6.83 4.62
CA PHE A 358 -6.08 -7.33 3.23
C PHE A 358 -6.94 -8.58 3.13
N GLY A 359 -6.96 -9.44 4.15
CA GLY A 359 -7.91 -10.56 4.22
C GLY A 359 -9.38 -10.11 4.16
N ARG A 360 -9.74 -9.04 4.88
CA ARG A 360 -11.09 -8.45 4.81
C ARG A 360 -11.40 -7.88 3.42
N GLU A 361 -10.45 -7.16 2.83
CA GLU A 361 -10.59 -6.60 1.48
C GLU A 361 -10.73 -7.70 0.42
N LEU A 362 -9.99 -8.81 0.56
CA LEU A 362 -10.07 -9.97 -0.32
C LEU A 362 -11.47 -10.60 -0.28
N ILE A 363 -12.06 -10.75 0.91
CA ILE A 363 -13.44 -11.23 1.08
C ILE A 363 -14.41 -10.32 0.31
N ASP A 364 -14.32 -9.00 0.53
CA ASP A 364 -15.23 -8.02 -0.09
C ASP A 364 -15.09 -7.96 -1.62
N GLU A 365 -13.86 -8.07 -2.14
CA GLU A 365 -13.62 -8.14 -3.58
C GLU A 365 -14.14 -9.45 -4.18
N THR A 366 -13.90 -10.58 -3.51
CA THR A 366 -14.35 -11.89 -3.99
C THR A 366 -15.87 -11.93 -4.05
N GLU A 367 -16.58 -11.42 -3.04
CA GLU A 367 -18.04 -11.28 -3.06
C GLU A 367 -18.52 -10.48 -4.29
N ARG A 368 -17.92 -9.30 -4.54
CA ARG A 368 -18.29 -8.44 -5.67
C ARG A 368 -18.05 -9.13 -7.02
N VAL A 369 -16.89 -9.78 -7.19
CA VAL A 369 -16.54 -10.47 -8.43
C VAL A 369 -17.46 -11.67 -8.67
N LEU A 370 -17.75 -12.47 -7.64
CA LEU A 370 -18.66 -13.62 -7.77
C LEU A 370 -20.09 -13.16 -8.09
N ALA A 371 -20.59 -12.12 -7.44
CA ALA A 371 -21.91 -11.58 -7.75
C ALA A 371 -22.02 -11.11 -9.21
N GLY A 372 -21.00 -10.39 -9.71
CA GLY A 372 -20.94 -9.98 -11.12
C GLY A 372 -20.84 -11.17 -12.09
N LEU A 373 -20.07 -12.20 -11.73
CA LEU A 373 -19.94 -13.42 -12.53
C LEU A 373 -21.25 -14.21 -12.59
N ALA A 374 -21.99 -14.30 -11.47
CA ALA A 374 -23.30 -14.96 -11.43
C ALA A 374 -24.28 -14.33 -12.44
N VAL A 375 -24.35 -12.99 -12.47
CA VAL A 375 -25.15 -12.26 -13.47
C VAL A 375 -24.66 -12.57 -14.88
N THR A 376 -23.36 -12.48 -15.12
CA THR A 376 -22.77 -12.73 -16.45
C THR A 376 -23.07 -14.14 -16.96
N LEU A 377 -23.00 -15.15 -16.10
CA LEU A 377 -23.32 -16.55 -16.43
C LEU A 377 -24.81 -16.74 -16.73
N SER A 378 -25.69 -16.03 -16.01
CA SER A 378 -27.13 -16.08 -16.25
C SER A 378 -27.52 -15.48 -17.61
N GLU A 379 -26.79 -14.46 -18.07
CA GLU A 379 -27.01 -13.82 -19.37
C GLU A 379 -26.33 -14.56 -20.52
N ASN A 380 -25.14 -15.14 -20.27
CA ASN A 380 -24.36 -15.86 -21.26
C ASN A 380 -23.78 -17.15 -20.67
N ARG A 381 -24.43 -18.27 -20.98
CA ARG A 381 -23.97 -19.61 -20.56
C ARG A 381 -22.56 -19.97 -21.03
N TYR A 382 -21.98 -19.29 -22.02
CA TYR A 382 -20.63 -19.54 -22.51
C TYR A 382 -19.58 -18.54 -22.00
N ALA A 383 -19.92 -17.71 -21.00
CA ALA A 383 -19.04 -16.64 -20.52
C ALA A 383 -17.66 -17.11 -20.03
N LEU A 384 -17.51 -18.37 -19.62
CA LEU A 384 -16.22 -18.93 -19.21
C LEU A 384 -15.42 -19.49 -20.39
N CYS A 385 -16.02 -19.74 -21.55
CA CYS A 385 -15.30 -20.18 -22.74
C CYS A 385 -14.61 -18.99 -23.41
N ARG A 386 -13.34 -19.13 -23.79
CA ARG A 386 -12.55 -18.04 -24.42
C ARG A 386 -12.15 -18.37 -25.85
N ASN A 387 -11.45 -19.49 -26.09
CA ASN A 387 -10.61 -19.64 -27.28
C ASN A 387 -10.73 -20.99 -28.02
N GLY A 388 -11.74 -21.82 -27.74
CA GLY A 388 -11.94 -23.08 -28.47
C GLY A 388 -11.04 -24.20 -27.94
N ILE A 389 -10.15 -24.79 -28.77
CA ILE A 389 -9.35 -25.98 -28.39
C ILE A 389 -8.55 -25.80 -27.09
N PRO A 390 -7.88 -24.65 -26.81
CA PRO A 390 -7.17 -24.44 -25.54
C PRO A 390 -8.07 -24.59 -24.31
N ASP A 391 -9.37 -24.31 -24.43
CA ASP A 391 -10.31 -24.45 -23.32
C ASP A 391 -10.47 -25.90 -22.86
N LEU A 392 -10.16 -26.89 -23.70
CA LEU A 392 -10.14 -28.31 -23.29
C LEU A 392 -9.16 -28.57 -22.14
N PHE A 393 -8.11 -27.75 -22.01
CA PHE A 393 -7.15 -27.84 -20.90
C PHE A 393 -7.36 -26.73 -19.86
N TYR A 394 -7.65 -25.50 -20.28
CA TYR A 394 -7.68 -24.33 -19.39
C TYR A 394 -9.06 -23.96 -18.84
N LEU A 395 -10.17 -24.46 -19.39
CA LEU A 395 -11.50 -24.24 -18.80
C LEU A 395 -11.65 -24.95 -17.45
N PRO A 396 -11.26 -26.23 -17.29
CA PRO A 396 -11.32 -26.91 -15.99
C PRO A 396 -10.53 -26.16 -14.91
N GLN A 397 -9.30 -25.75 -15.24
CA GLN A 397 -8.45 -24.95 -14.35
C GLN A 397 -9.06 -23.58 -14.00
N ARG A 398 -9.74 -22.91 -14.92
CA ARG A 398 -10.43 -21.64 -14.62
C ARG A 398 -11.62 -21.84 -13.69
N ILE A 399 -12.40 -22.91 -13.88
CA ILE A 399 -13.50 -23.25 -12.97
C ILE A 399 -12.95 -23.55 -11.58
N ALA A 400 -11.89 -24.37 -11.50
CA ALA A 400 -11.18 -24.65 -10.26
C ALA A 400 -10.76 -23.34 -9.58
N ARG A 401 -10.09 -22.41 -10.30
CA ARG A 401 -9.68 -21.10 -9.76
C ARG A 401 -10.83 -20.28 -9.20
N ILE A 402 -11.94 -20.16 -9.93
CA ILE A 402 -13.12 -19.39 -9.49
C ILE A 402 -13.66 -19.96 -8.18
N LEU A 403 -13.88 -21.28 -8.13
CA LEU A 403 -14.42 -21.97 -6.97
C LEU A 403 -13.43 -21.99 -5.80
N GLY A 404 -12.14 -22.13 -6.10
CA GLY A 404 -11.05 -22.09 -5.13
C GLY A 404 -10.94 -20.74 -4.44
N TRP A 405 -11.00 -19.62 -5.18
CA TRP A 405 -11.02 -18.29 -4.58
C TRP A 405 -12.26 -18.05 -3.71
N ALA A 406 -13.43 -18.56 -4.13
CA ALA A 406 -14.63 -18.53 -3.30
C ALA A 406 -14.45 -19.32 -2.00
N GLY A 407 -13.89 -20.53 -2.08
CA GLY A 407 -13.58 -21.38 -0.93
C GLY A 407 -12.56 -20.74 0.02
N ALA A 408 -11.49 -20.17 -0.54
CA ALA A 408 -10.49 -19.42 0.22
C ALA A 408 -11.12 -18.23 0.96
N ALA A 409 -11.96 -17.44 0.30
CA ALA A 409 -12.66 -16.33 0.94
C ALA A 409 -13.58 -16.79 2.09
N LEU A 410 -14.24 -17.95 1.98
CA LEU A 410 -15.05 -18.53 3.06
C LEU A 410 -14.21 -19.03 4.25
N HIS A 411 -13.02 -19.56 4.00
CA HIS A 411 -12.07 -19.92 5.07
C HIS A 411 -11.51 -18.69 5.76
N ILE A 412 -11.09 -17.69 4.99
CA ILE A 412 -10.59 -16.41 5.52
C ILE A 412 -11.70 -15.69 6.31
N ALA A 413 -12.95 -15.73 5.86
CA ALA A 413 -14.08 -15.17 6.59
C ALA A 413 -14.30 -15.85 7.94
N ARG A 414 -14.16 -17.19 8.01
CA ARG A 414 -14.21 -17.94 9.27
C ARG A 414 -13.10 -17.55 10.23
N GLU A 415 -11.86 -17.49 9.73
CA GLU A 415 -10.69 -17.07 10.50
C GLU A 415 -10.78 -15.63 11.05
N LEU A 416 -11.50 -14.75 10.33
CA LEU A 416 -11.71 -13.35 10.70
C LEU A 416 -13.06 -13.09 11.41
N GLU A 417 -13.84 -14.13 11.69
CA GLU A 417 -15.19 -14.05 12.27
C GLU A 417 -16.14 -13.10 11.50
N LYS A 418 -15.97 -13.02 10.16
CA LYS A 418 -16.79 -12.21 9.26
C LYS A 418 -17.92 -13.05 8.65
N ASP A 419 -19.10 -12.45 8.49
CA ASP A 419 -20.21 -13.12 7.82
C ASP A 419 -19.87 -13.45 6.36
N GLY A 420 -19.93 -14.74 6.01
CA GLY A 420 -19.71 -15.25 4.66
C GLY A 420 -21.01 -15.53 3.89
N SER A 421 -22.18 -15.16 4.42
CA SER A 421 -23.49 -15.49 3.84
C SER A 421 -23.68 -14.98 2.40
N SER A 422 -23.20 -13.76 2.09
CA SER A 422 -23.26 -13.20 0.74
C SER A 422 -22.39 -13.97 -0.26
N ILE A 423 -21.18 -14.36 0.14
CA ILE A 423 -20.29 -15.20 -0.69
C ILE A 423 -20.98 -16.53 -0.97
N ARG A 424 -21.56 -17.17 0.07
CA ARG A 424 -22.29 -18.43 -0.07
C ARG A 424 -23.45 -18.30 -1.07
N ARG A 425 -24.20 -17.19 -1.02
CA ARG A 425 -25.31 -16.92 -1.96
C ARG A 425 -24.80 -16.81 -3.40
N ALA A 426 -23.82 -15.94 -3.66
CA ALA A 426 -23.26 -15.77 -5.00
C ALA A 426 -22.64 -17.07 -5.54
N LEU A 427 -21.98 -17.84 -4.66
CA LEU A 427 -21.43 -19.15 -4.98
C LEU A 427 -22.53 -20.16 -5.35
N THR A 428 -23.68 -20.12 -4.68
CA THR A 428 -24.82 -21.01 -4.97
C THR A 428 -25.33 -20.74 -6.39
N ASP A 429 -25.49 -19.47 -6.76
CA ASP A 429 -25.98 -19.05 -8.08
C ASP A 429 -25.00 -19.48 -9.20
N ILE A 430 -23.70 -19.32 -8.97
CA ILE A 430 -22.65 -19.76 -9.91
C ILE A 430 -22.66 -21.29 -10.04
N CYS A 431 -22.69 -22.01 -8.91
CA CYS A 431 -22.62 -23.47 -8.91
C CYS A 431 -23.80 -24.10 -9.65
N GLY A 432 -25.02 -23.57 -9.51
CA GLY A 432 -26.17 -24.02 -10.31
C GLY A 432 -25.90 -23.92 -11.82
N SER A 433 -25.39 -22.76 -12.27
CA SER A 433 -25.02 -22.54 -13.67
C SER A 433 -23.87 -23.46 -14.14
N LEU A 434 -22.91 -23.75 -13.26
CA LEU A 434 -21.80 -24.65 -13.57
C LEU A 434 -22.27 -26.10 -13.72
N VAL A 435 -23.18 -26.58 -12.88
CA VAL A 435 -23.76 -27.92 -13.01
C VAL A 435 -24.53 -28.03 -14.33
N ASP A 436 -25.34 -27.04 -14.66
CA ASP A 436 -26.21 -27.08 -15.84
C ASP A 436 -25.44 -26.99 -17.17
N HIS A 437 -24.31 -26.29 -17.20
CA HIS A 437 -23.63 -25.93 -18.46
C HIS A 437 -22.17 -26.38 -18.55
N TYR A 438 -21.54 -26.68 -17.41
CA TYR A 438 -20.09 -26.92 -17.31
C TYR A 438 -19.74 -28.19 -16.52
N ALA A 439 -20.70 -29.06 -16.14
CA ALA A 439 -20.40 -30.25 -15.33
C ALA A 439 -19.28 -31.11 -15.95
N ALA A 440 -19.34 -31.36 -17.26
CA ALA A 440 -18.31 -32.10 -17.99
C ALA A 440 -16.95 -31.38 -18.07
N ALA A 441 -16.91 -30.07 -17.76
CA ALA A 441 -15.68 -29.29 -17.74
C ALA A 441 -14.94 -29.36 -16.40
N CYS A 442 -15.48 -29.99 -15.34
CA CYS A 442 -14.72 -30.31 -14.13
C CYS A 442 -13.86 -31.59 -14.29
N ALA A 443 -13.31 -31.79 -15.49
CA ALA A 443 -12.72 -33.04 -15.93
C ALA A 443 -11.34 -33.36 -15.31
N GLY A 444 -10.80 -32.53 -14.42
CA GLY A 444 -9.47 -32.69 -13.82
C GLY A 444 -8.36 -32.78 -14.87
N MET A 445 -7.72 -31.67 -15.23
CA MET A 445 -6.70 -31.64 -16.28
C MET A 445 -5.27 -31.62 -15.75
N SER A 446 -5.05 -30.94 -14.63
CA SER A 446 -3.73 -30.63 -14.10
C SER A 446 -3.71 -30.72 -12.58
N GLU A 447 -2.59 -31.16 -12.01
CA GLU A 447 -2.31 -31.09 -10.57
C GLU A 447 -2.33 -29.63 -10.05
N ALA A 448 -2.15 -28.62 -10.93
CA ALA A 448 -2.34 -27.21 -10.55
C ALA A 448 -3.74 -26.90 -10.00
N GLU A 449 -4.72 -27.76 -10.22
CA GLU A 449 -6.07 -27.59 -9.70
C GLU A 449 -6.18 -27.98 -8.21
N ALA A 450 -5.22 -28.76 -7.67
CA ALA A 450 -5.26 -29.31 -6.32
C ALA A 450 -5.50 -28.27 -5.20
N PRO A 451 -4.76 -27.15 -5.10
CA PRO A 451 -5.00 -26.18 -4.03
C PRO A 451 -6.36 -25.49 -4.13
N PHE A 452 -6.86 -25.27 -5.35
CA PHE A 452 -8.16 -24.66 -5.57
C PHE A 452 -9.29 -25.62 -5.17
N TRP A 453 -9.20 -26.89 -5.57
CA TRP A 453 -10.14 -27.91 -5.15
C TRP A 453 -10.09 -28.15 -3.65
N CYS A 454 -8.90 -28.16 -3.04
CA CYS A 454 -8.74 -28.27 -1.60
C CYS A 454 -9.47 -27.13 -0.88
N ALA A 455 -9.25 -25.87 -1.28
CA ALA A 455 -9.89 -24.71 -0.67
C ALA A 455 -11.43 -24.74 -0.83
N PHE A 456 -11.93 -25.10 -2.01
CA PHE A 456 -13.38 -25.15 -2.28
C PHE A 456 -14.09 -26.30 -1.55
N LEU A 457 -13.56 -27.51 -1.65
CA LEU A 457 -14.22 -28.72 -1.13
C LEU A 457 -14.18 -28.79 0.41
N THR A 458 -13.16 -28.22 1.04
CA THR A 458 -13.14 -28.05 2.50
C THR A 458 -14.00 -26.89 2.97
N ALA A 459 -14.39 -25.97 2.08
CA ALA A 459 -15.26 -24.84 2.41
C ALA A 459 -16.75 -25.16 2.38
N THR A 460 -17.14 -26.24 1.69
CA THR A 460 -18.52 -26.64 1.43
C THR A 460 -18.82 -28.03 2.01
N ASN A 461 -20.09 -28.44 1.99
CA ASN A 461 -20.56 -29.76 2.43
C ASN A 461 -21.36 -30.44 1.30
N ALA A 462 -21.70 -31.73 1.46
CA ALA A 462 -22.43 -32.51 0.45
C ALA A 462 -23.75 -31.85 0.00
N ASP A 463 -24.57 -31.40 0.96
CA ASP A 463 -25.90 -30.83 0.68
C ASP A 463 -25.86 -29.35 0.26
N GLU A 464 -24.69 -28.71 0.27
CA GLU A 464 -24.54 -27.30 -0.09
C GLU A 464 -24.38 -27.13 -1.61
N MET A 465 -24.74 -25.94 -2.12
CA MET A 465 -24.46 -25.54 -3.51
C MET A 465 -25.01 -26.50 -4.58
N GLY A 466 -26.11 -27.19 -4.29
CA GLY A 466 -26.76 -28.12 -5.23
C GLY A 466 -25.99 -29.43 -5.47
N GLY A 467 -25.12 -29.85 -4.54
CA GLY A 467 -24.38 -31.12 -4.66
C GLY A 467 -23.17 -31.06 -5.60
N ILE A 468 -22.76 -29.87 -6.05
CA ILE A 468 -21.64 -29.73 -6.99
C ILE A 468 -20.32 -30.34 -6.47
N GLY A 469 -20.10 -30.34 -5.16
CA GLY A 469 -18.90 -30.93 -4.56
C GLY A 469 -18.83 -32.44 -4.80
N GLU A 470 -19.96 -33.15 -4.70
CA GLU A 470 -20.05 -34.58 -5.04
C GLU A 470 -19.74 -34.81 -6.53
N VAL A 471 -20.30 -33.97 -7.41
CA VAL A 471 -20.05 -34.02 -8.86
C VAL A 471 -18.57 -33.81 -9.16
N ILE A 472 -17.93 -32.83 -8.53
CA ILE A 472 -16.50 -32.54 -8.72
C ILE A 472 -15.65 -33.72 -8.26
N VAL A 473 -15.85 -34.22 -7.03
CA VAL A 473 -15.08 -35.35 -6.49
C VAL A 473 -15.24 -36.59 -7.38
N SER A 474 -16.46 -36.89 -7.82
CA SER A 474 -16.74 -38.02 -8.71
C SER A 474 -16.10 -37.85 -10.09
N THR A 475 -16.13 -36.64 -10.65
CA THR A 475 -15.54 -36.35 -11.97
C THR A 475 -14.01 -36.43 -11.91
N LEU A 476 -13.40 -35.91 -10.84
CA LEU A 476 -11.95 -36.02 -10.61
C LEU A 476 -11.52 -37.47 -10.41
N LEU A 477 -12.29 -38.27 -9.64
CA LEU A 477 -12.03 -39.70 -9.49
C LEU A 477 -12.07 -40.42 -10.84
N ASN A 478 -13.10 -40.18 -11.65
CA ASN A 478 -13.19 -40.79 -12.98
C ASN A 478 -12.00 -40.37 -13.88
N ALA A 479 -11.61 -39.10 -13.83
CA ALA A 479 -10.44 -38.61 -14.55
C ALA A 479 -9.16 -39.32 -14.10
N LEU A 480 -8.94 -39.49 -12.80
CA LEU A 480 -7.77 -40.22 -12.28
C LEU A 480 -7.77 -41.68 -12.75
N ILE A 481 -8.91 -42.37 -12.69
CA ILE A 481 -9.04 -43.76 -13.14
C ILE A 481 -8.73 -43.89 -14.63
N GLU A 482 -9.31 -43.03 -15.47
CA GLU A 482 -9.09 -43.05 -16.92
C GLU A 482 -7.63 -42.77 -17.30
N ASN A 483 -6.92 -41.97 -16.50
CA ASN A 483 -5.57 -41.49 -16.81
C ASN A 483 -4.46 -42.18 -15.98
N GLY A 484 -4.78 -43.23 -15.24
CA GLY A 484 -3.78 -43.99 -14.46
C GLY A 484 -3.25 -43.22 -13.26
N GLY A 485 -4.15 -42.70 -12.43
CA GLY A 485 -3.85 -42.08 -11.14
C GLY A 485 -3.12 -40.74 -11.18
N SER A 486 -2.89 -40.17 -12.37
CA SER A 486 -2.05 -38.98 -12.54
C SER A 486 -2.66 -37.98 -13.52
N LEU A 487 -2.46 -36.69 -13.26
CA LEU A 487 -2.86 -35.58 -14.14
C LEU A 487 -1.63 -34.78 -14.59
N ALA A 488 -1.81 -33.83 -15.52
CA ALA A 488 -0.71 -33.00 -16.02
C ALA A 488 0.00 -32.26 -14.87
N LYS A 489 1.32 -32.06 -15.02
CA LYS A 489 2.11 -31.29 -14.04
C LYS A 489 1.63 -29.83 -13.90
N PRO A 490 1.75 -29.18 -12.72
CA PRO A 490 1.20 -27.84 -12.45
C PRO A 490 1.67 -26.70 -13.38
N HIS A 491 2.83 -26.86 -14.01
CA HIS A 491 3.42 -25.89 -14.94
C HIS A 491 3.77 -26.54 -16.29
N LEU A 492 2.82 -27.28 -16.87
CA LEU A 492 2.99 -27.85 -18.20
C LEU A 492 3.23 -26.73 -19.23
N GLU A 493 4.36 -26.80 -19.94
CA GLU A 493 4.73 -25.81 -20.94
C GLU A 493 3.67 -25.74 -22.05
N ALA A 494 3.38 -24.54 -22.57
CA ALA A 494 2.30 -24.36 -23.55
C ALA A 494 2.43 -25.27 -24.80
N LYS A 495 3.66 -25.58 -25.21
CA LYS A 495 3.97 -26.50 -26.32
C LYS A 495 3.66 -27.98 -26.02
N GLU A 496 3.61 -28.35 -24.74
CA GLU A 496 3.37 -29.72 -24.26
C GLU A 496 1.88 -30.01 -24.00
N VAL A 497 1.05 -28.97 -23.92
CA VAL A 497 -0.40 -29.10 -23.68
C VAL A 497 -1.11 -29.89 -24.77
N TYR A 498 -0.86 -29.58 -26.06
CA TYR A 498 -1.50 -30.30 -27.16
C TYR A 498 -1.10 -31.79 -27.21
N PRO A 499 0.19 -32.16 -27.13
CA PRO A 499 0.59 -33.55 -26.97
C PRO A 499 -0.11 -34.28 -25.81
N TYR A 500 -0.23 -33.64 -24.65
CA TYR A 500 -0.94 -34.22 -23.51
C TYR A 500 -2.44 -34.45 -23.81
N LEU A 501 -3.11 -33.47 -24.42
CA LEU A 501 -4.53 -33.61 -24.81
C LEU A 501 -4.74 -34.75 -25.80
N VAL A 502 -3.85 -34.91 -26.78
CA VAL A 502 -3.91 -36.02 -27.76
C VAL A 502 -3.69 -37.35 -27.04
N ALA A 503 -2.67 -37.46 -26.19
CA ALA A 503 -2.39 -38.68 -25.43
C ALA A 503 -3.58 -39.09 -24.54
N ARG A 504 -4.23 -38.11 -23.91
CA ARG A 504 -5.44 -38.32 -23.10
C ARG A 504 -6.64 -38.76 -23.93
N MET A 505 -6.86 -38.16 -25.10
CA MET A 505 -7.92 -38.56 -26.04
C MET A 505 -7.72 -40.00 -26.54
N GLU A 506 -6.48 -40.39 -26.84
CA GLU A 506 -6.11 -41.72 -27.33
C GLU A 506 -5.98 -42.76 -26.21
N LYS A 507 -6.08 -42.33 -24.92
CA LYS A 507 -5.84 -43.15 -23.73
C LYS A 507 -4.44 -43.80 -23.72
N ASP A 508 -3.45 -43.13 -24.30
CA ASP A 508 -2.06 -43.58 -24.30
C ASP A 508 -1.38 -43.19 -22.97
N LYS A 509 -1.45 -44.12 -22.00
CA LYS A 509 -0.85 -43.95 -20.68
C LYS A 509 0.65 -43.64 -20.72
N LYS A 510 1.39 -44.21 -21.67
CA LYS A 510 2.84 -44.03 -21.75
C LYS A 510 3.19 -42.63 -22.25
N ALA A 511 2.45 -42.13 -23.23
CA ALA A 511 2.60 -40.75 -23.69
C ALA A 511 2.18 -39.73 -22.61
N MET A 512 1.12 -40.02 -21.85
CA MET A 512 0.69 -39.16 -20.74
C MET A 512 1.73 -39.05 -19.62
N GLN A 513 2.41 -40.14 -19.27
CA GLN A 513 3.44 -40.15 -18.21
C GLN A 513 4.56 -39.12 -18.44
N ALA A 514 4.88 -38.77 -19.69
CA ALA A 514 5.89 -37.75 -19.98
C ALA A 514 5.46 -36.32 -19.55
N HIS A 515 4.16 -36.11 -19.33
CA HIS A 515 3.55 -34.82 -19.05
C HIS A 515 2.85 -34.77 -17.68
N ALA A 516 2.66 -35.93 -17.04
CA ALA A 516 1.93 -36.08 -15.79
C ALA A 516 2.85 -36.08 -14.57
N SER A 517 2.32 -35.67 -13.42
CA SER A 517 2.99 -35.84 -12.12
C SER A 517 2.69 -37.22 -11.56
N SER A 518 3.70 -37.89 -11.04
CA SER A 518 3.55 -39.09 -10.20
C SER A 518 4.62 -39.04 -9.12
N PRO A 519 4.27 -39.03 -7.82
CA PRO A 519 2.93 -39.17 -7.22
C PRO A 519 1.94 -38.00 -7.48
N SER A 520 0.63 -38.22 -7.30
CA SER A 520 -0.44 -37.23 -7.50
C SER A 520 -0.96 -36.63 -6.19
N GLU A 521 -1.17 -35.30 -6.16
CA GLU A 521 -1.78 -34.57 -5.04
C GLU A 521 -3.31 -34.53 -5.17
N ILE A 522 -3.85 -34.46 -6.39
CA ILE A 522 -5.30 -34.54 -6.62
C ILE A 522 -5.83 -35.91 -6.21
N LEU A 523 -5.08 -36.99 -6.45
CA LEU A 523 -5.44 -38.31 -5.96
C LEU A 523 -5.51 -38.33 -4.42
N ALA A 524 -4.51 -37.76 -3.74
CA ALA A 524 -4.54 -37.65 -2.27
C ALA A 524 -5.78 -36.87 -1.79
N LEU A 525 -6.06 -35.72 -2.42
CA LEU A 525 -7.21 -34.88 -2.10
C LEU A 525 -8.54 -35.61 -2.29
N VAL A 526 -8.75 -36.24 -3.44
CA VAL A 526 -10.00 -36.96 -3.77
C VAL A 526 -10.27 -38.07 -2.76
N LEU A 527 -9.25 -38.86 -2.40
CA LEU A 527 -9.42 -39.94 -1.44
C LEU A 527 -9.73 -39.40 -0.03
N LEU A 528 -8.99 -38.38 0.43
CA LEU A 528 -9.16 -37.81 1.76
C LEU A 528 -10.47 -37.03 1.94
N ILE A 529 -10.94 -36.35 0.89
CA ILE A 529 -12.18 -35.55 0.96
C ILE A 529 -13.44 -36.39 0.75
N SER A 530 -13.32 -37.59 0.16
CA SER A 530 -14.48 -38.41 -0.19
C SER A 530 -15.46 -38.72 0.96
N PRO A 531 -15.04 -38.94 2.23
CA PRO A 531 -15.99 -39.16 3.32
C PRO A 531 -16.85 -37.93 3.61
N ARG A 532 -16.32 -36.72 3.41
CA ARG A 532 -17.05 -35.44 3.60
C ARG A 532 -18.24 -35.31 2.65
N TYR A 533 -18.16 -35.97 1.50
CA TYR A 533 -19.19 -35.99 0.47
C TYR A 533 -19.94 -37.32 0.39
N GLU A 534 -19.81 -38.18 1.42
CA GLU A 534 -20.47 -39.49 1.49
C GLU A 534 -20.09 -40.44 0.32
N LEU A 535 -18.94 -40.21 -0.32
CA LEU A 535 -18.47 -40.96 -1.50
C LEU A 535 -17.50 -42.10 -1.15
N GLN A 536 -17.24 -42.35 0.15
CA GLN A 536 -16.24 -43.31 0.60
C GLN A 536 -16.42 -44.71 -0.04
N HIS A 537 -17.63 -45.25 -0.01
CA HIS A 537 -17.90 -46.59 -0.57
C HIS A 537 -17.69 -46.63 -2.09
N THR A 538 -18.10 -45.58 -2.80
CA THR A 538 -17.90 -45.46 -4.26
C THR A 538 -16.42 -45.43 -4.61
N VAL A 539 -15.63 -44.70 -3.82
CA VAL A 539 -14.19 -44.63 -3.98
C VAL A 539 -13.53 -45.97 -3.66
N ASP A 540 -13.90 -46.63 -2.56
CA ASP A 540 -13.34 -47.93 -2.14
C ASP A 540 -13.47 -48.99 -3.24
N VAL A 541 -14.65 -49.09 -3.88
CA VAL A 541 -14.87 -50.03 -5.00
C VAL A 541 -14.02 -49.67 -6.22
N SER A 542 -13.67 -48.40 -6.38
CA SER A 542 -12.90 -47.92 -7.53
C SER A 542 -11.38 -47.98 -7.34
N LEU A 543 -10.89 -48.25 -6.11
CA LEU A 543 -9.46 -48.30 -5.82
C LEU A 543 -8.73 -49.41 -6.59
N GLU A 544 -9.42 -50.48 -7.00
CA GLU A 544 -8.83 -51.55 -7.83
C GLU A 544 -8.27 -51.03 -9.16
N TYR A 545 -8.87 -49.98 -9.74
CA TYR A 545 -8.42 -49.38 -11.00
C TYR A 545 -7.20 -48.46 -10.82
N LEU A 546 -6.85 -48.15 -9.58
CA LEU A 546 -5.74 -47.29 -9.18
C LEU A 546 -4.69 -48.09 -8.40
N ASP A 547 -4.68 -49.42 -8.53
CA ASP A 547 -3.71 -50.28 -7.86
C ASP A 547 -2.27 -49.87 -8.23
N HIS A 548 -1.40 -49.87 -7.24
CA HIS A 548 -0.01 -49.39 -7.29
C HIS A 548 0.20 -47.90 -7.61
N GLU A 549 -0.86 -47.11 -7.84
CA GLU A 549 -0.72 -45.68 -8.02
C GLU A 549 -0.30 -45.00 -6.71
N SER A 550 0.55 -43.99 -6.83
CA SER A 550 1.14 -43.29 -5.70
C SER A 550 0.53 -41.89 -5.56
N LEU A 551 0.26 -41.51 -4.31
CA LEU A 551 -0.23 -40.19 -3.94
C LEU A 551 0.74 -39.51 -2.98
N SER A 552 0.83 -38.18 -3.04
CA SER A 552 1.75 -37.40 -2.22
C SER A 552 1.05 -36.32 -1.41
N ILE A 553 1.55 -36.11 -0.20
CA ILE A 553 1.15 -35.04 0.72
C ILE A 553 2.42 -34.42 1.28
N PHE A 554 2.77 -33.23 0.79
CA PHE A 554 3.88 -32.46 1.32
C PHE A 554 3.44 -31.64 2.53
N VAL A 555 3.99 -31.94 3.71
CA VAL A 555 3.76 -31.16 4.94
C VAL A 555 4.99 -30.30 5.23
N PRO A 556 4.87 -28.96 5.21
CA PRO A 556 5.98 -28.07 5.53
C PRO A 556 6.34 -28.13 7.02
N GLU A 557 7.61 -27.88 7.37
CA GLU A 557 7.97 -27.65 8.78
C GLU A 557 7.47 -26.28 9.28
N ASN A 558 7.37 -25.30 8.38
CA ASN A 558 6.92 -23.95 8.69
C ASN A 558 6.04 -23.38 7.57
N HIS A 559 4.79 -23.06 7.90
CA HIS A 559 3.81 -22.55 6.94
C HIS A 559 4.06 -21.08 6.55
N LEU A 560 4.92 -20.35 7.28
CA LEU A 560 5.36 -19.00 6.89
C LEU A 560 6.16 -19.01 5.57
N GLU A 561 6.72 -20.15 5.17
CA GLU A 561 7.48 -20.30 3.93
C GLU A 561 6.59 -20.42 2.68
N PHE A 562 5.27 -20.43 2.82
CA PHE A 562 4.35 -20.64 1.70
C PHE A 562 4.44 -19.56 0.62
N SER A 563 4.94 -18.36 0.95
CA SER A 563 5.18 -17.30 -0.04
C SER A 563 6.56 -17.37 -0.71
N LYS A 564 7.44 -18.29 -0.29
CA LYS A 564 8.77 -18.45 -0.88
C LYS A 564 8.68 -19.19 -2.22
N PRO A 565 9.57 -18.91 -3.19
CA PRO A 565 9.60 -19.62 -4.46
C PRO A 565 9.75 -21.15 -4.31
N CYS A 566 10.39 -21.61 -3.24
CA CYS A 566 10.56 -23.02 -2.93
C CYS A 566 10.55 -23.21 -1.40
N ILE A 567 9.72 -24.14 -0.93
CA ILE A 567 9.68 -24.56 0.48
C ILE A 567 10.70 -25.69 0.64
N ARG A 568 11.80 -25.42 1.35
CA ARG A 568 12.93 -26.36 1.43
C ARG A 568 12.75 -27.41 2.53
N ASN A 569 12.09 -27.04 3.62
CA ASN A 569 11.98 -27.87 4.81
C ASN A 569 10.55 -28.39 4.94
N GLY A 570 10.41 -29.71 5.03
CA GLY A 570 9.14 -30.40 5.08
C GLY A 570 9.31 -31.88 4.78
N ILE A 571 8.23 -32.62 4.96
CA ILE A 571 8.18 -34.06 4.74
C ILE A 571 7.20 -34.35 3.61
N ASN A 572 7.68 -35.04 2.58
CA ASN A 572 6.82 -35.58 1.54
C ASN A 572 6.31 -36.96 1.98
N ASN A 573 5.05 -37.01 2.43
CA ASN A 573 4.40 -38.26 2.80
C ASN A 573 3.82 -38.89 1.53
N VAL A 574 4.51 -39.93 1.04
CA VAL A 574 4.09 -40.69 -0.15
C VAL A 574 3.40 -41.96 0.29
N PHE A 575 2.21 -42.18 -0.24
CA PHE A 575 1.42 -43.38 -0.02
C PHE A 575 1.13 -44.07 -1.34
N GLN A 576 0.88 -45.38 -1.30
CA GLN A 576 0.63 -46.18 -2.50
C GLN A 576 -0.59 -47.07 -2.29
N ILE A 577 -1.52 -47.01 -3.24
CA ILE A 577 -2.71 -47.87 -3.26
C ILE A 577 -2.27 -49.31 -3.52
N GLY A 578 -2.88 -50.26 -2.82
CA GLY A 578 -2.47 -51.67 -2.82
C GLY A 578 -1.29 -51.97 -1.89
N HIS A 579 -0.67 -50.95 -1.27
CA HIS A 579 0.37 -51.12 -0.26
C HIS A 579 -0.04 -50.46 1.06
N LYS A 580 -0.63 -51.26 1.96
CA LYS A 580 -1.17 -50.80 3.26
C LYS A 580 -2.37 -49.85 3.13
N ILE A 581 -2.88 -49.66 1.92
CA ILE A 581 -4.08 -48.86 1.61
C ILE A 581 -4.91 -49.67 0.63
N TRP A 582 -6.00 -50.25 1.11
CA TRP A 582 -7.01 -50.97 0.31
C TRP A 582 -8.36 -50.28 0.36
N THR A 583 -8.58 -49.42 1.35
CA THR A 583 -9.75 -48.57 1.51
C THR A 583 -9.33 -47.13 1.81
N VAL A 584 -10.24 -46.19 1.60
CA VAL A 584 -10.16 -44.81 2.05
C VAL A 584 -9.96 -44.74 3.56
N GLY A 585 -10.56 -45.67 4.32
CA GLY A 585 -10.37 -45.78 5.77
C GLY A 585 -8.90 -45.99 6.15
N ASP A 586 -8.19 -46.86 5.44
CA ASP A 586 -6.76 -47.12 5.67
C ASP A 586 -5.91 -45.86 5.39
N LEU A 587 -6.26 -45.08 4.36
CA LEU A 587 -5.58 -43.82 4.07
C LEU A 587 -5.84 -42.78 5.17
N ILE A 588 -7.07 -42.67 5.67
CA ILE A 588 -7.44 -41.72 6.74
C ILE A 588 -6.70 -42.05 8.04
N GLU A 589 -6.59 -43.34 8.38
CA GLU A 589 -5.81 -43.78 9.55
C GLU A 589 -4.36 -43.32 9.40
N ARG A 590 -3.74 -43.57 8.24
CA ARG A 590 -2.36 -43.17 7.95
C ARG A 590 -2.16 -41.66 7.92
N TRP A 591 -3.11 -40.92 7.35
CA TRP A 591 -3.13 -39.45 7.39
C TRP A 591 -3.16 -38.94 8.84
N SER A 592 -4.01 -39.55 9.68
CA SER A 592 -4.16 -39.19 11.09
C SER A 592 -2.93 -39.54 11.93
N GLU A 593 -2.22 -40.62 11.60
CA GLU A 593 -1.00 -41.03 12.30
C GLU A 593 0.24 -40.25 11.84
N ALA A 594 0.39 -40.05 10.54
CA ALA A 594 1.61 -39.47 9.96
C ALA A 594 1.49 -37.96 9.73
N CYS A 595 0.45 -37.50 9.02
CA CYS A 595 0.38 -36.13 8.50
C CYS A 595 -0.21 -35.14 9.52
N VAL A 596 -1.32 -35.48 10.18
CA VAL A 596 -2.01 -34.58 11.13
C VAL A 596 -1.09 -34.12 12.28
N PRO A 597 -0.30 -35.00 12.93
CA PRO A 597 0.62 -34.57 13.98
C PRO A 597 1.76 -33.70 13.45
N GLN A 598 2.21 -33.90 12.20
CA GLN A 598 3.21 -33.04 11.57
C GLN A 598 2.65 -31.63 11.34
N ILE A 599 1.41 -31.52 10.86
CA ILE A 599 0.74 -30.24 10.61
C ILE A 599 0.58 -29.45 11.91
N TYR A 600 -0.04 -30.05 12.94
CA TYR A 600 -0.27 -29.36 14.22
C TYR A 600 0.98 -29.27 15.10
N GLY A 601 2.03 -30.01 14.79
CA GLY A 601 3.34 -29.86 15.44
C GLY A 601 4.06 -28.57 15.02
N ALA A 602 3.72 -28.00 13.85
CA ALA A 602 4.30 -26.75 13.38
C ALA A 602 3.68 -25.54 14.10
N SER A 603 4.46 -24.87 14.96
CA SER A 603 3.98 -23.72 15.74
C SER A 603 3.38 -22.59 14.89
N SER A 604 3.84 -22.48 13.63
CA SER A 604 3.37 -21.48 12.67
C SER A 604 1.86 -21.57 12.41
N ILE A 605 1.29 -22.79 12.34
CA ILE A 605 -0.10 -22.97 11.88
C ILE A 605 -1.15 -22.54 12.91
N HIS A 606 -0.75 -22.39 14.17
CA HIS A 606 -1.66 -21.94 15.23
C HIS A 606 -2.05 -20.46 15.10
N ARG A 607 -1.33 -19.69 14.29
CA ARG A 607 -1.61 -18.27 14.06
C ARG A 607 -2.60 -18.07 12.92
N THR A 608 -3.60 -17.23 13.16
CA THR A 608 -4.64 -16.86 12.19
C THR A 608 -4.04 -16.23 10.94
N GLU A 609 -3.05 -15.35 11.10
CA GLU A 609 -2.34 -14.70 9.99
C GLU A 609 -1.67 -15.71 9.08
N THR A 610 -1.07 -16.74 9.68
CA THR A 610 -0.37 -17.79 8.94
C THR A 610 -1.33 -18.67 8.17
N ARG A 611 -2.47 -19.05 8.75
CA ARG A 611 -3.51 -19.82 8.04
C ARG A 611 -4.05 -19.02 6.84
N ILE A 612 -4.39 -17.75 7.04
CA ILE A 612 -4.87 -16.86 5.96
C ILE A 612 -3.81 -16.73 4.85
N GLY A 613 -2.58 -16.40 5.21
CA GLY A 613 -1.51 -16.21 4.23
C GLY A 613 -1.10 -17.48 3.50
N ALA A 614 -1.11 -18.64 4.17
CA ALA A 614 -0.83 -19.93 3.54
C ALA A 614 -1.93 -20.32 2.54
N VAL A 615 -3.22 -20.09 2.85
CA VAL A 615 -4.30 -20.29 1.87
C VAL A 615 -4.10 -19.39 0.65
N CYS A 616 -3.90 -18.09 0.85
CA CYS A 616 -3.68 -17.14 -0.25
C CYS A 616 -2.48 -17.53 -1.12
N ALA A 617 -1.35 -17.88 -0.49
CA ALA A 617 -0.14 -18.27 -1.21
C ALA A 617 -0.33 -19.58 -2.00
N SER A 618 -1.09 -20.55 -1.47
CA SER A 618 -1.38 -21.81 -2.18
C SER A 618 -2.17 -21.62 -3.48
N LEU A 619 -3.03 -20.60 -3.53
CA LEU A 619 -3.81 -20.27 -4.73
C LEU A 619 -3.02 -19.40 -5.72
N LEU A 620 -2.02 -18.65 -5.23
CA LEU A 620 -1.10 -17.89 -6.06
C LEU A 620 -0.05 -18.78 -6.72
N PHE A 621 0.46 -19.77 -5.97
CA PHE A 621 1.45 -20.75 -6.39
C PHE A 621 0.82 -22.14 -6.35
N PRO A 622 0.21 -22.60 -7.46
CA PRO A 622 -0.54 -23.85 -7.48
C PRO A 622 0.35 -25.10 -7.51
N ASP A 623 1.51 -25.05 -6.85
CA ASP A 623 2.47 -26.13 -6.64
C ASP A 623 2.54 -26.58 -5.16
N ARG A 624 1.66 -26.05 -4.32
CA ARG A 624 1.53 -26.37 -2.90
C ARG A 624 0.07 -26.40 -2.48
N VAL A 625 -0.34 -27.45 -1.78
CA VAL A 625 -1.72 -27.63 -1.32
C VAL A 625 -1.83 -27.26 0.17
N PRO A 626 -2.87 -26.50 0.61
CA PRO A 626 -3.05 -26.13 2.01
C PRO A 626 -3.66 -27.29 2.81
N TRP A 627 -2.90 -28.37 2.99
CA TRP A 627 -3.34 -29.62 3.62
C TRP A 627 -3.89 -29.46 5.04
N PHE A 628 -3.52 -28.39 5.76
CA PHE A 628 -4.07 -28.09 7.08
C PHE A 628 -5.59 -27.82 7.07
N LEU A 629 -6.18 -27.46 5.92
CA LEU A 629 -7.64 -27.32 5.78
C LEU A 629 -8.39 -28.66 5.90
N LEU A 630 -7.68 -29.79 5.75
CA LEU A 630 -8.19 -31.16 5.93
C LEU A 630 -7.82 -31.75 7.30
N ALA A 631 -6.99 -31.06 8.09
CA ALA A 631 -6.45 -31.59 9.34
C ALA A 631 -7.44 -31.49 10.50
N ASP A 632 -8.34 -30.50 10.47
CA ASP A 632 -9.50 -30.52 11.37
C ASP A 632 -10.30 -31.78 11.08
N PRO A 633 -10.69 -32.56 12.12
CA PRO A 633 -11.34 -33.83 11.92
C PRO A 633 -12.45 -33.64 10.91
N ILE A 634 -12.42 -34.41 9.82
CA ILE A 634 -13.47 -34.49 8.81
C ILE A 634 -14.74 -34.77 9.59
N SER A 635 -15.45 -33.72 9.99
CA SER A 635 -16.46 -33.83 11.02
C SER A 635 -17.66 -34.45 10.35
N SER A 636 -17.71 -35.78 10.41
CA SER A 636 -18.97 -36.47 10.41
C SER A 636 -19.85 -35.80 11.47
N THR A 637 -21.03 -35.36 11.04
CA THR A 637 -22.25 -35.14 11.86
C THR A 637 -22.43 -33.80 12.60
N SER A 638 -23.50 -33.08 12.21
CA SER A 638 -24.53 -32.54 13.11
C SER A 638 -24.26 -31.29 13.99
N GLY A 639 -23.44 -30.33 13.54
CA GLY A 639 -23.16 -29.09 14.29
C GLY A 639 -24.01 -27.85 13.96
N LEU A 640 -24.88 -27.90 12.94
CA LEU A 640 -25.65 -26.73 12.48
C LEU A 640 -27.15 -27.04 12.55
N GLY A 641 -27.77 -26.70 13.67
CA GLY A 641 -29.23 -26.69 13.81
C GLY A 641 -29.78 -27.48 15.00
N LYS A 642 -29.50 -27.04 16.23
CA LYS A 642 -30.49 -27.14 17.31
C LYS A 642 -30.55 -25.80 18.03
N GLY A 643 -31.62 -25.07 17.72
CA GLY A 643 -32.02 -23.90 18.48
C GLY A 643 -32.25 -24.26 19.95
N GLU A 644 -32.01 -23.27 20.79
CA GLU A 644 -32.42 -23.23 22.18
C GLU A 644 -33.84 -23.80 22.34
N VAL A 645 -33.94 -24.92 23.06
CA VAL A 645 -35.17 -25.27 23.75
C VAL A 645 -34.83 -25.26 25.23
N VAL A 646 -34.99 -24.09 25.82
CA VAL A 646 -35.18 -23.93 27.26
C VAL A 646 -36.43 -24.71 27.63
N GLY A 647 -36.23 -25.85 28.31
CA GLY A 647 -37.30 -26.69 28.84
C GLY A 647 -37.09 -26.88 30.32
N ALA A 648 -38.00 -26.29 31.09
CA ALA A 648 -38.09 -26.32 32.55
C ALA A 648 -38.05 -27.73 33.16
N SER A 649 -37.34 -27.88 34.28
CA SER A 649 -37.83 -28.41 35.57
C SER A 649 -36.80 -28.10 36.65
#